data_AF-A0A926BIB7-F1
#
_entry.id   AF-A0A926BIB7-F1
#
_cell.length_a   1.000
_cell.length_b   1.000
_cell.length_c   1.000
_cell.angle_alpha   90.00
_cell.angle_beta   90.00
_cell.angle_gamma   90.00
#
_symmetry.space_group_name_H-M   'P 1'
#
loop_
_entity.id
_entity.type
_entity.pdbx_description
1 polymer ?
#
loop_
_entity_poly.entity_id
_entity_poly.type
_entity_poly.pdbx_seq_one_letter_code
_entity_poly.pdbx_strand_id
1 'polypeptide(L)'
;MARFLDDADTNAKRKPKNWQARLANIRYRRVTEDGVVDESRPDEITLNGFHHAAGMVASGKSTLSFLLAAWVILSRTDLRISVVVGDVQSSLRFADELNAYFCDDMEADSPVALPLLGRRTRDKHLRDLHGSRDYQERRRNSTGHWGERFLSVVCPLQALVPALSETPLPSGEEPCASLRPLPSRRRKGAASDAPETPGDKYFLCPLYAGCPVQQIYHDMTRTRVWITTPWAMAYGSLPRQVERRPVHFGEIIYEQSDIVIFDEADAVMGVFDEVFAEVAELSNGKDGVYDRLGTQTERFAISRRSDAGAHRMRWSNAQRSGQDATMVLLALLTDSETAYLRKWLERTQFTPHSLMVRLVRMICGLVDFPRGGEDDSSDDQVSFRDAFQPFQILFGSGGDPLRQNYLTPDASEQAIVQAYHLWRILVEITSGVNVFGDDLLRRCKQWLTTTYPNIQKNLDLFNERRKASRPAKGKPRKTASTDTVGNFENLDRIAYRLVFVLAAALLDRNTDIVLYEWHSRAAPEEDDVEPHRRMPAVLRDILPLPPIGRQFGTYFAPGEDTKRNTNRLSYLSYTNIGRWYLLQFHRLRSDLDGLCGPHVLALSGTSYLPDSVRLHVGTKHSKPQGLLLPEDRAMDAIGDSEFRYLPLSSATRTALRVSGVPEWEKRGVLAALANSLAEAGGGKLAAELAEITQLGAAKPELWADRARLLLLVNSYDQAKIVSDALRQAWAQEASHIYHLARTPKSGEGDELVGGTPYKPTDDSETILQRTDIETFAQTGGRVLVAPIGAIGRGFNILNQEDPPIAAFGAVYFLVRPYPHPDDMTALAREINRRTLDWANCEEFSPWNQATIEGKFRSLRRVANEYWHDMERRKYWSTLHDRSSWMCEPRKDLAAFTAGIIVQAAGRLLRGGVPFHAFFCDAAFAPNAAKWYCEGGEGDHPDEPDAPVNSLLAAVIDLLREQVANDTVAKMLYEPLANALCDFRVGTGSREFPFEPLTHWHKLERKK
;
A
#
# COMPACT_ATOMS: atom_id res chain seq x y z
N MET A 1 -17.38 -6.68 34.53
CA MET A 1 -17.50 -6.86 33.07
C MET A 1 -17.17 -8.28 32.61
N ALA A 2 -15.94 -8.81 32.73
CA ALA A 2 -15.63 -10.14 32.16
C ALA A 2 -16.57 -11.24 32.70
N ARG A 3 -16.84 -11.21 34.01
CA ARG A 3 -17.87 -12.05 34.65
C ARG A 3 -19.26 -11.85 34.02
N PHE A 4 -19.68 -10.62 33.78
CA PHE A 4 -20.97 -10.32 33.13
C PHE A 4 -21.07 -10.96 31.74
N LEU A 5 -19.99 -10.94 30.95
CA LEU A 5 -19.99 -11.56 29.61
C LEU A 5 -20.06 -13.09 29.70
N ASP A 6 -19.35 -13.71 30.65
CA ASP A 6 -19.43 -15.16 30.89
C ASP A 6 -20.83 -15.58 31.38
N ASP A 7 -21.43 -14.79 32.28
CA ASP A 7 -22.79 -15.00 32.75
C ASP A 7 -23.80 -14.86 31.59
N ALA A 8 -23.60 -13.87 30.70
CA ALA A 8 -24.41 -13.68 29.51
C ALA A 8 -24.29 -14.85 28.52
N ASP A 9 -23.09 -15.38 28.28
CA ASP A 9 -22.88 -16.59 27.48
C ASP A 9 -23.66 -17.78 28.09
N THR A 10 -23.57 -17.95 29.41
CA THR A 10 -24.25 -19.03 30.13
C THR A 10 -25.78 -18.90 30.06
N ASN A 11 -26.30 -17.70 30.33
CA ASN A 11 -27.74 -17.42 30.31
C ASN A 11 -28.36 -17.60 28.91
N ALA A 12 -27.64 -17.17 27.88
CA ALA A 12 -28.07 -17.29 26.49
C ALA A 12 -27.72 -18.65 25.86
N LYS A 13 -27.15 -19.60 26.63
CA LYS A 13 -26.69 -20.93 26.17
C LYS A 13 -25.76 -20.85 24.94
N ARG A 14 -24.92 -19.82 24.90
CA ARG A 14 -23.89 -19.63 23.85
C ARG A 14 -22.68 -20.51 24.16
N LYS A 15 -21.84 -20.78 23.15
CA LYS A 15 -20.54 -21.41 23.39
C LYS A 15 -19.72 -20.50 24.30
N PRO A 16 -19.26 -20.97 25.48
CA PRO A 16 -18.58 -20.12 26.45
C PRO A 16 -17.26 -19.60 25.88
N LYS A 17 -17.05 -18.28 25.91
CA LYS A 17 -15.79 -17.65 25.47
C LYS A 17 -14.76 -17.51 26.59
N ASN A 18 -15.15 -17.75 27.84
CA ASN A 18 -14.28 -17.72 29.03
C ASN A 18 -13.54 -16.38 29.18
N TRP A 19 -14.28 -15.27 29.13
CA TRP A 19 -13.77 -13.91 29.22
C TRP A 19 -12.97 -13.63 30.49
N GLN A 20 -13.35 -14.23 31.64
CA GLN A 20 -12.56 -14.13 32.86
C GLN A 20 -11.16 -14.76 32.71
N ALA A 21 -11.09 -15.96 32.10
CA ALA A 21 -9.81 -16.62 31.83
C ALA A 21 -8.98 -15.80 30.84
N ARG A 22 -9.59 -15.31 29.76
CA ARG A 22 -8.92 -14.46 28.78
C ARG A 22 -8.35 -13.18 29.40
N LEU A 23 -9.10 -12.52 30.29
CA LEU A 23 -8.63 -11.34 31.02
C LEU A 23 -7.49 -11.68 32.00
N ALA A 24 -7.58 -12.81 32.70
CA ALA A 24 -6.52 -13.27 33.59
C ALA A 24 -5.21 -13.52 32.83
N ASN A 25 -5.30 -14.02 31.60
CA ASN A 25 -4.16 -14.31 30.73
C ASN A 25 -3.54 -13.07 30.06
N ILE A 26 -4.18 -11.89 30.14
CA ILE A 26 -3.56 -10.64 29.65
C ILE A 26 -2.41 -10.26 30.58
N ARG A 27 -1.17 -10.43 30.09
CA ARG A 27 0.08 -10.10 30.79
C ARG A 27 0.59 -8.75 30.30
N TYR A 28 0.06 -7.69 30.90
CA TYR A 28 0.53 -6.33 30.64
C TYR A 28 1.70 -5.96 31.56
N ARG A 29 2.76 -5.38 31.00
CA ARG A 29 3.90 -4.78 31.71
C ARG A 29 4.01 -3.30 31.34
N ARG A 30 4.31 -2.45 32.32
CA ARG A 30 4.64 -1.05 32.06
C ARG A 30 6.09 -0.93 31.61
N VAL A 31 6.36 -0.01 30.70
CA VAL A 31 7.73 0.39 30.34
C VAL A 31 7.97 1.78 30.92
N THR A 32 9.10 1.95 31.62
CA THR A 32 9.49 3.25 32.18
C THR A 32 9.96 4.20 31.09
N GLU A 33 10.12 5.48 31.42
CA GLU A 33 10.65 6.49 30.47
C GLU A 33 12.07 6.15 30.00
N ASP A 34 12.90 5.56 30.86
CA ASP A 34 14.23 5.04 30.51
C ASP A 34 14.18 3.78 29.62
N GLY A 35 12.97 3.24 29.39
CA GLY A 35 12.75 2.07 28.55
C GLY A 35 13.00 0.74 29.25
N VAL A 36 12.98 0.72 30.58
CA VAL A 36 13.11 -0.49 31.40
C VAL A 36 11.72 -1.09 31.59
N VAL A 37 11.60 -2.41 31.44
CA VAL A 37 10.33 -3.13 31.64
C VAL A 37 10.14 -3.39 33.13
N ASP A 38 9.01 -2.97 33.67
CA ASP A 38 8.63 -3.27 35.06
C ASP A 38 8.26 -4.76 35.20
N GLU A 39 8.89 -5.44 36.15
CA GLU A 39 8.64 -6.85 36.45
C GLU A 39 7.36 -7.09 37.26
N SER A 40 6.71 -6.04 37.75
CA SER A 40 5.41 -6.11 38.42
C SER A 40 4.26 -5.98 37.42
N ARG A 41 3.11 -6.59 37.73
CA ARG A 41 1.89 -6.38 36.95
C ARG A 41 1.24 -5.12 37.53
N PRO A 42 1.01 -4.07 36.74
CA PRO A 42 0.36 -2.87 37.27
C PRO A 42 -1.12 -3.14 37.54
N ASP A 43 -1.62 -2.55 38.62
CA ASP A 43 -3.05 -2.60 38.98
C ASP A 43 -3.91 -1.69 38.07
N GLU A 44 -3.29 -0.66 37.48
CA GLU A 44 -3.96 0.34 36.65
C GLU A 44 -3.18 0.61 35.35
N ILE A 45 -3.92 0.89 34.27
CA ILE A 45 -3.37 1.36 33.00
C ILE A 45 -3.86 2.79 32.77
N THR A 46 -2.96 3.76 32.86
CA THR A 46 -3.27 5.17 32.61
C THR A 46 -3.19 5.46 31.12
N LEU A 47 -4.31 5.91 30.53
CA LEU A 47 -4.35 6.41 29.16
C LEU A 47 -4.38 7.94 29.20
N ASN A 48 -3.25 8.57 28.87
CA ASN A 48 -3.14 10.02 28.75
C ASN A 48 -2.37 10.37 27.47
N GLY A 49 -2.95 11.22 26.62
CA GLY A 49 -2.40 11.52 25.30
C GLY A 49 -2.28 10.28 24.43
N PHE A 50 -1.05 9.88 24.06
CA PHE A 50 -0.78 8.72 23.21
C PHE A 50 -0.08 7.61 24.00
N HIS A 51 -0.71 6.44 24.08
CA HIS A 51 -0.18 5.25 24.74
C HIS A 51 0.00 4.11 23.74
N HIS A 52 1.24 3.71 23.48
CA HIS A 52 1.58 2.57 22.63
C HIS A 52 1.84 1.33 23.49
N ALA A 53 1.03 0.30 23.27
CA ALA A 53 1.27 -1.02 23.82
C ALA A 53 1.70 -1.99 22.70
N ALA A 54 2.95 -2.43 22.74
CA ALA A 54 3.48 -3.42 21.82
C ALA A 54 3.22 -4.83 22.37
N GLY A 55 2.87 -5.77 21.51
CA GLY A 55 2.79 -7.17 21.93
C GLY A 55 2.87 -8.11 20.76
N MET A 56 3.44 -9.29 20.99
CA MET A 56 3.48 -10.33 19.95
C MET A 56 2.08 -10.81 19.57
N VAL A 57 1.99 -11.52 18.46
CA VAL A 57 0.81 -12.34 18.13
C VAL A 57 0.35 -13.18 19.33
N ALA A 58 -0.97 -13.38 19.46
CA ALA A 58 -1.60 -14.08 20.59
C ALA A 58 -1.42 -13.44 21.99
N SER A 59 -0.90 -12.22 22.11
CA SER A 59 -0.77 -11.50 23.40
C SER A 59 -2.08 -10.94 24.00
N GLY A 60 -3.24 -11.27 23.45
CA GLY A 60 -4.54 -10.79 23.94
C GLY A 60 -4.92 -9.34 23.56
N LYS A 61 -4.29 -8.71 22.56
CA LYS A 61 -4.62 -7.34 22.10
C LYS A 61 -6.09 -7.14 21.75
N SER A 62 -6.63 -7.95 20.84
CA SER A 62 -8.04 -7.80 20.42
C SER A 62 -9.00 -8.12 21.57
N THR A 63 -8.63 -9.00 22.50
CA THR A 63 -9.35 -9.23 23.75
C THR A 63 -9.35 -7.97 24.63
N LEU A 64 -8.21 -7.32 24.79
CA LEU A 64 -8.11 -6.05 25.53
C LEU A 64 -9.01 -4.98 24.91
N SER A 65 -8.98 -4.82 23.58
CA SER A 65 -9.85 -3.87 22.87
C SER A 65 -11.33 -4.14 23.09
N PHE A 66 -11.76 -5.41 22.99
CA PHE A 66 -13.15 -5.82 23.19
C PHE A 66 -13.60 -5.58 24.63
N LEU A 67 -12.77 -5.96 25.60
CA LEU A 67 -13.04 -5.75 27.01
C LEU A 67 -13.07 -4.26 27.36
N LEU A 68 -12.18 -3.41 26.82
CA LEU A 68 -12.28 -1.97 27.05
C LEU A 68 -13.59 -1.38 26.51
N ALA A 69 -14.03 -1.80 25.33
CA ALA A 69 -15.31 -1.34 24.77
C ALA A 69 -16.51 -1.80 25.63
N ALA A 70 -16.55 -3.06 26.05
CA ALA A 70 -17.58 -3.60 26.92
C ALA A 70 -17.58 -2.92 28.32
N TRP A 71 -16.41 -2.53 28.84
CA TRP A 71 -16.30 -1.82 30.11
C TRP A 71 -16.85 -0.40 30.00
N VAL A 72 -16.53 0.30 28.90
CA VAL A 72 -17.10 1.63 28.63
C VAL A 72 -18.63 1.53 28.59
N ILE A 73 -19.19 0.55 27.88
CA ILE A 73 -20.64 0.31 27.82
C ILE A 73 -21.23 0.13 29.23
N LEU A 74 -20.66 -0.75 30.05
CA LEU A 74 -21.21 -1.13 31.36
C LEU A 74 -20.98 -0.11 32.49
N SER A 75 -19.83 0.57 32.49
CA SER A 75 -19.32 1.23 33.70
C SER A 75 -19.05 2.72 33.54
N ARG A 76 -19.06 3.27 32.32
CA ARG A 76 -18.67 4.66 32.05
C ARG A 76 -19.61 5.36 31.09
N THR A 77 -20.89 5.54 31.45
CA THR A 77 -21.93 6.12 30.58
C THR A 77 -21.62 7.51 30.04
N ASP A 78 -20.69 8.21 30.68
CA ASP A 78 -20.13 9.50 30.28
C ASP A 78 -19.18 9.44 29.09
N LEU A 79 -18.58 8.27 28.80
CA LEU A 79 -17.54 8.14 27.78
C LEU A 79 -18.04 7.53 26.47
N ARG A 80 -17.40 7.93 25.37
CA ARG A 80 -17.47 7.30 24.05
C ARG A 80 -16.10 6.76 23.64
N ILE A 81 -16.10 5.56 23.07
CA ILE A 81 -14.89 4.89 22.59
C ILE A 81 -15.00 4.59 21.09
N SER A 82 -13.93 4.84 20.36
CA SER A 82 -13.79 4.41 18.97
C SER A 82 -12.71 3.35 18.81
N VAL A 83 -12.96 2.33 17.99
CA VAL A 83 -12.00 1.26 17.69
C VAL A 83 -11.74 1.23 16.20
N VAL A 84 -10.48 1.42 15.81
CA VAL A 84 -10.03 1.34 14.42
C VAL A 84 -9.43 -0.04 14.20
N VAL A 85 -10.04 -0.81 13.31
CA VAL A 85 -9.66 -2.18 12.96
C VAL A 85 -9.17 -2.28 11.51
N GLY A 86 -8.44 -3.36 11.19
CA GLY A 86 -7.78 -3.51 9.89
C GLY A 86 -8.72 -3.65 8.68
N ASP A 87 -9.91 -4.19 8.86
CA ASP A 87 -10.83 -4.51 7.76
C ASP A 87 -12.32 -4.43 8.16
N VAL A 88 -13.19 -4.41 7.14
CA VAL A 88 -14.64 -4.22 7.31
C VAL A 88 -15.31 -5.43 7.97
N GLN A 89 -14.85 -6.65 7.70
CA GLN A 89 -15.43 -7.85 8.32
C GLN A 89 -15.13 -7.88 9.81
N SER A 90 -13.90 -7.57 10.21
CA SER A 90 -13.52 -7.39 11.61
C SER A 90 -14.36 -6.29 12.28
N SER A 91 -14.67 -5.19 11.59
CA SER A 91 -15.54 -4.14 12.10
C SER A 91 -16.98 -4.62 12.32
N LEU A 92 -17.55 -5.36 11.38
CA LEU A 92 -18.90 -5.92 11.47
C LEU A 92 -18.99 -6.98 12.57
N ARG A 93 -18.04 -7.91 12.64
CA ARG A 93 -17.97 -8.95 13.69
C ARG A 93 -17.89 -8.34 15.07
N PHE A 94 -17.03 -7.34 15.27
CA PHE A 94 -16.86 -6.66 16.56
C PHE A 94 -18.16 -5.95 16.99
N ALA A 95 -18.84 -5.25 16.06
CA ALA A 95 -20.09 -4.56 16.35
C ALA A 95 -21.22 -5.54 16.66
N ASP A 96 -21.39 -6.58 15.83
CA ASP A 96 -22.41 -7.61 16.04
C ASP A 96 -22.21 -8.34 17.38
N GLU A 97 -20.97 -8.70 17.72
CA GLU A 97 -20.66 -9.39 18.98
C GLU A 97 -20.99 -8.52 20.21
N LEU A 98 -20.63 -7.24 20.22
CA LEU A 98 -21.01 -6.34 21.31
C LEU A 98 -22.53 -6.18 21.41
N ASN A 99 -23.21 -5.90 20.29
CA ASN A 99 -24.66 -5.72 20.34
C ASN A 99 -25.38 -7.01 20.78
N ALA A 100 -24.88 -8.19 20.41
CA ALA A 100 -25.42 -9.46 20.90
C ALA A 100 -25.28 -9.66 22.42
N TYR A 101 -24.34 -8.99 23.09
CA TYR A 101 -24.21 -9.05 24.56
C TYR A 101 -25.08 -8.02 25.30
N PHE A 102 -25.46 -6.92 24.64
CA PHE A 102 -26.05 -5.76 25.31
C PHE A 102 -27.42 -5.35 24.77
N CYS A 103 -27.90 -5.97 23.70
CA CYS A 103 -29.20 -5.72 23.10
C CYS A 103 -29.96 -7.05 22.98
N ASP A 104 -31.27 -7.00 23.22
CA ASP A 104 -32.15 -8.16 23.18
C ASP A 104 -32.94 -8.22 21.87
N ASP A 105 -33.33 -7.05 21.32
CA ASP A 105 -34.14 -6.92 20.11
C ASP A 105 -33.45 -6.04 19.05
N MET A 106 -33.17 -6.60 17.88
CA MET A 106 -32.45 -5.91 16.80
C MET A 106 -33.25 -4.82 16.08
N GLU A 107 -34.58 -4.93 16.11
CA GLU A 107 -35.47 -3.95 15.48
C GLU A 107 -35.78 -2.81 16.45
N ALA A 108 -36.05 -3.15 17.71
CA ALA A 108 -36.47 -2.19 18.74
C ALA A 108 -35.31 -1.49 19.45
N ASP A 109 -34.19 -2.19 19.71
CA ASP A 109 -33.09 -1.62 20.48
C ASP A 109 -32.20 -0.72 19.62
N SER A 110 -31.68 0.34 20.25
CA SER A 110 -30.60 1.13 19.67
C SER A 110 -29.27 0.41 19.90
N PRO A 111 -28.42 0.24 18.86
CA PRO A 111 -27.17 -0.49 19.01
C PRO A 111 -26.20 0.25 19.92
N VAL A 112 -25.52 -0.50 20.79
CA VAL A 112 -24.44 0.01 21.65
C VAL A 112 -23.12 0.18 20.89
N ALA A 113 -22.95 -0.58 19.80
CA ALA A 113 -21.79 -0.55 18.92
C ALA A 113 -22.18 -0.42 17.44
N LEU A 114 -21.49 0.46 16.71
CA LEU A 114 -21.83 0.79 15.32
C LEU A 114 -20.60 0.80 14.41
N PRO A 115 -20.62 0.09 13.27
CA PRO A 115 -19.54 0.13 12.30
C PRO A 115 -19.69 1.33 11.34
N LEU A 116 -18.80 2.33 11.43
CA LEU A 116 -18.76 3.48 10.53
C LEU A 116 -18.07 3.10 9.21
N LEU A 117 -18.88 2.78 8.19
CA LEU A 117 -18.44 2.31 6.88
C LEU A 117 -18.78 3.30 5.75
N GLY A 118 -17.98 3.27 4.68
CA GLY A 118 -18.22 4.07 3.47
C GLY A 118 -19.51 3.66 2.75
N ARG A 119 -20.21 4.62 2.11
CA ARG A 119 -21.50 4.35 1.47
C ARG A 119 -21.42 3.57 0.16
N ARG A 120 -20.45 3.92 -0.69
CA ARG A 120 -20.33 3.39 -2.06
C ARG A 120 -20.03 1.89 -2.15
N THR A 121 -19.55 1.28 -1.08
CA THR A 121 -19.13 -0.14 -1.06
C THR A 121 -20.04 -1.00 -0.19
N ARG A 122 -21.19 -0.49 0.25
CA ARG A 122 -22.09 -1.23 1.16
C ARG A 122 -22.68 -2.47 0.51
N ASP A 123 -23.02 -2.40 -0.77
CA ASP A 123 -23.50 -3.55 -1.55
C ASP A 123 -22.47 -4.70 -1.57
N LYS A 124 -21.18 -4.35 -1.75
CA LYS A 124 -20.07 -5.30 -1.70
C LYS A 124 -19.96 -5.91 -0.31
N HIS A 125 -19.97 -5.07 0.72
CA HIS A 125 -19.89 -5.55 2.11
C HIS A 125 -21.09 -6.40 2.51
N LEU A 126 -22.29 -6.10 1.98
CA LEU A 126 -23.48 -6.91 2.20
C LEU A 126 -23.36 -8.27 1.52
N ARG A 127 -22.83 -8.33 0.30
CA ARG A 127 -22.51 -9.59 -0.40
C ARG A 127 -21.46 -10.41 0.37
N ASP A 128 -20.38 -9.77 0.82
CA ASP A 128 -19.33 -10.40 1.62
C ASP A 128 -19.91 -10.94 2.95
N LEU A 129 -20.79 -10.19 3.61
CA LEU A 129 -21.49 -10.63 4.81
C LEU A 129 -22.39 -11.84 4.52
N HIS A 130 -23.21 -11.77 3.47
CA HIS A 130 -24.08 -12.87 3.07
C HIS A 130 -23.28 -14.13 2.69
N GLY A 131 -22.11 -13.97 2.07
CA GLY A 131 -21.21 -15.07 1.77
C GLY A 131 -20.53 -15.66 3.00
N SER A 132 -20.43 -14.91 4.10
CA SER A 132 -19.73 -15.34 5.30
C SER A 132 -20.42 -16.53 5.99
N ARG A 133 -19.62 -17.47 6.48
CA ARG A 133 -20.12 -18.64 7.20
C ARG A 133 -20.89 -18.28 8.47
N ASP A 134 -20.43 -17.29 9.23
CA ASP A 134 -21.11 -16.82 10.44
C ASP A 134 -22.55 -16.40 10.14
N TYR A 135 -22.74 -15.58 9.10
CA TYR A 135 -24.07 -15.19 8.65
C TYR A 135 -24.91 -16.39 8.18
N GLN A 136 -24.32 -17.32 7.42
CA GLN A 136 -25.03 -18.50 6.94
C GLN A 136 -25.45 -19.46 8.07
N GLU A 137 -24.62 -19.63 9.09
CA GLU A 137 -24.96 -20.40 10.30
C GLU A 137 -26.08 -19.74 11.08
N ARG A 138 -26.01 -18.42 11.29
CA ARG A 138 -27.07 -17.66 11.95
C ARG A 138 -28.39 -17.73 11.19
N ARG A 139 -28.34 -17.59 9.87
CA ARG A 139 -29.51 -17.73 9.00
C ARG A 139 -30.13 -19.14 9.09
N ARG A 140 -29.31 -20.19 9.12
CA ARG A 140 -29.78 -21.59 9.31
C ARG A 140 -30.43 -21.80 10.68
N ASN A 141 -29.92 -21.13 11.71
CA ASN A 141 -30.44 -21.17 13.07
C ASN A 141 -31.57 -20.16 13.32
N SER A 142 -32.04 -19.44 12.29
CA SER A 142 -33.04 -18.38 12.40
C SER A 142 -32.71 -17.28 13.43
N THR A 143 -31.42 -17.01 13.63
CA THR A 143 -30.93 -15.92 14.47
C THR A 143 -30.54 -14.73 13.59
N GLY A 144 -30.94 -13.51 13.95
CA GLY A 144 -30.57 -12.31 13.21
C GLY A 144 -29.07 -11.97 13.30
N HIS A 145 -28.61 -11.12 12.38
CA HIS A 145 -27.25 -10.58 12.39
C HIS A 145 -27.30 -9.04 12.23
N TRP A 146 -26.69 -8.29 13.15
CA TRP A 146 -26.78 -6.82 13.19
C TRP A 146 -26.25 -6.15 11.92
N GLY A 147 -25.34 -6.82 11.21
CA GLY A 147 -24.85 -6.40 9.89
C GLY A 147 -25.96 -6.13 8.85
N GLU A 148 -27.12 -6.79 8.92
CA GLU A 148 -28.25 -6.51 8.01
C GLU A 148 -28.80 -5.09 8.20
N ARG A 149 -28.88 -4.65 9.46
CA ARG A 149 -29.30 -3.28 9.81
C ARG A 149 -28.29 -2.24 9.33
N PHE A 150 -27.00 -2.54 9.45
CA PHE A 150 -25.92 -1.59 9.12
C PHE A 150 -25.66 -1.45 7.62
N LEU A 151 -25.89 -2.51 6.85
CA LEU A 151 -25.56 -2.59 5.43
C LEU A 151 -26.78 -2.48 4.51
N SER A 152 -27.90 -1.96 5.01
CA SER A 152 -29.10 -1.78 4.19
C SER A 152 -28.82 -0.89 2.98
N VAL A 153 -29.15 -1.40 1.79
CA VAL A 153 -29.03 -0.71 0.49
C VAL A 153 -30.41 -0.35 -0.10
N VAL A 154 -31.50 -0.58 0.63
CA VAL A 154 -32.87 -0.44 0.12
C VAL A 154 -33.34 1.01 0.21
N CYS A 155 -33.32 1.75 -0.91
CA CYS A 155 -33.80 3.12 -1.00
C CYS A 155 -35.32 3.18 -1.27
N PRO A 156 -36.17 3.63 -0.32
CA PRO A 156 -37.62 3.66 -0.53
C PRO A 156 -38.05 4.64 -1.63
N LEU A 157 -37.23 5.66 -1.91
CA LEU A 157 -37.49 6.63 -2.97
C LEU A 157 -37.54 5.98 -4.36
N GLN A 158 -36.78 4.90 -4.58
CA GLN A 158 -36.73 4.20 -5.85
C GLN A 158 -38.10 3.61 -6.24
N ALA A 159 -38.87 3.14 -5.25
CA ALA A 159 -40.22 2.63 -5.46
C ALA A 159 -41.25 3.74 -5.73
N LEU A 160 -40.99 4.97 -5.26
CA LEU A 160 -41.93 6.10 -5.36
C LEU A 160 -41.71 7.00 -6.58
N VAL A 161 -40.54 6.92 -7.21
CA VAL A 161 -40.18 7.77 -8.37
C VAL A 161 -40.05 6.89 -9.62
N PRO A 162 -41.01 6.91 -10.55
CA PRO A 162 -41.00 6.06 -11.75
C PRO A 162 -39.72 6.18 -12.59
N ALA A 163 -39.13 7.38 -12.65
CA ALA A 163 -37.88 7.62 -13.37
C ALA A 163 -36.66 6.96 -12.71
N LEU A 164 -36.74 6.58 -11.43
CA LEU A 164 -35.71 5.84 -10.71
C LEU A 164 -36.01 4.34 -10.62
N SER A 165 -37.23 3.90 -11.00
CA SER A 165 -37.62 2.49 -10.88
C SER A 165 -37.13 1.60 -12.03
N GLU A 166 -36.70 2.17 -13.16
CA GLU A 166 -36.25 1.41 -14.33
C GLU A 166 -34.90 0.71 -14.11
N THR A 167 -34.03 1.29 -13.27
CA THR A 167 -32.70 0.76 -12.94
C THR A 167 -32.45 0.85 -11.44
N PRO A 168 -31.93 -0.20 -10.78
CA PRO A 168 -31.50 -0.13 -9.39
C PRO A 168 -30.58 1.07 -9.11
N LEU A 169 -30.82 1.78 -8.01
CA LEU A 169 -29.90 2.83 -7.60
C LEU A 169 -28.61 2.20 -7.04
N PRO A 170 -27.43 2.58 -7.57
CA PRO A 170 -26.17 2.14 -6.98
C PRO A 170 -26.06 2.61 -5.52
N SER A 171 -25.43 1.78 -4.69
CA SER A 171 -25.28 2.12 -3.27
C SER A 171 -24.43 3.38 -3.07
N GLY A 172 -24.90 4.30 -2.23
CA GLY A 172 -24.24 5.58 -1.99
C GLY A 172 -24.48 6.64 -3.05
N GLU A 173 -25.18 6.32 -4.15
CA GLU A 173 -25.65 7.28 -5.16
C GLU A 173 -27.12 7.66 -4.96
N GLU A 174 -27.72 7.28 -3.82
CA GLU A 174 -29.09 7.67 -3.52
C GLU A 174 -29.17 9.21 -3.50
N PRO A 175 -30.18 9.83 -4.17
CA PRO A 175 -30.23 11.26 -4.38
C PRO A 175 -30.72 12.02 -3.13
N CYS A 176 -30.23 11.65 -1.95
CA CYS A 176 -30.71 12.13 -0.66
C CYS A 176 -30.62 13.65 -0.49
N ALA A 177 -29.66 14.31 -1.16
CA ALA A 177 -29.43 15.75 -1.09
C ALA A 177 -29.45 16.46 -2.46
N SER A 178 -29.88 15.75 -3.51
CA SER A 178 -29.77 16.20 -4.90
C SER A 178 -31.08 16.09 -5.67
N LEU A 179 -32.22 15.94 -4.98
CA LEU A 179 -33.53 15.90 -5.63
C LEU A 179 -33.82 17.22 -6.33
N ARG A 180 -34.44 17.14 -7.50
CA ARG A 180 -34.87 18.29 -8.29
C ARG A 180 -36.28 18.07 -8.84
N PRO A 181 -37.06 19.14 -9.06
CA PRO A 181 -38.35 19.02 -9.72
C PRO A 181 -38.18 18.42 -11.12
N LEU A 182 -39.12 17.55 -11.52
CA LEU A 182 -39.19 17.12 -12.91
C LEU A 182 -39.52 18.33 -13.80
N PRO A 183 -38.94 18.45 -15.01
CA PRO A 183 -39.31 19.50 -15.94
C PRO A 183 -40.84 19.48 -16.15
N SER A 184 -41.52 20.58 -15.88
CA SER A 184 -42.97 20.67 -16.09
C SER A 184 -43.28 20.36 -17.55
N ARG A 185 -44.06 19.30 -17.78
CA ARG A 185 -44.51 18.91 -19.12
C ARG A 185 -45.27 20.11 -19.71
N ARG A 186 -44.71 20.76 -20.75
CA ARG A 186 -45.38 21.89 -21.43
C ARG A 186 -46.82 21.51 -21.75
N ARG A 187 -47.80 22.23 -21.17
CA ARG A 187 -49.17 22.22 -21.66
C ARG A 187 -49.12 22.77 -23.09
N LYS A 188 -49.45 21.94 -24.10
CA LYS A 188 -49.63 22.42 -25.48
C LYS A 188 -50.74 23.48 -25.46
N GLY A 189 -50.39 24.76 -25.63
CA GLY A 189 -51.36 25.82 -25.84
C GLY A 189 -51.12 27.18 -25.18
N ALA A 190 -50.11 27.35 -24.31
CA ALA A 190 -49.79 28.68 -23.76
C ALA A 190 -48.59 29.28 -24.48
N ALA A 191 -48.84 30.28 -25.33
CA ALA A 191 -47.84 31.20 -25.85
C ALA A 191 -47.50 32.25 -24.77
N SER A 192 -46.27 32.76 -24.80
CA SER A 192 -45.64 33.76 -23.91
C SER A 192 -45.50 33.39 -22.43
N ASP A 193 -44.34 32.89 -22.05
CA ASP A 193 -43.27 33.70 -21.45
C ASP A 193 -41.98 32.87 -21.40
N ALA A 194 -40.84 33.53 -21.23
CA ALA A 194 -39.48 32.96 -21.30
C ALA A 194 -39.35 31.61 -20.58
N PRO A 195 -38.48 30.68 -21.05
CA PRO A 195 -38.24 29.45 -20.32
C PRO A 195 -37.72 29.81 -18.93
N GLU A 196 -38.55 29.63 -17.89
CA GLU A 196 -38.06 29.45 -16.54
C GLU A 196 -37.15 28.23 -16.62
N THR A 197 -35.84 28.47 -16.73
CA THR A 197 -34.83 27.45 -16.39
C THR A 197 -35.26 26.89 -15.04
N PRO A 198 -35.51 25.57 -14.91
CA PRO A 198 -35.81 24.98 -13.62
C PRO A 198 -34.72 25.46 -12.68
N GLY A 199 -35.09 26.27 -11.66
CA GLY A 199 -34.07 26.83 -10.78
C GLY A 199 -33.22 25.69 -10.21
N ASP A 200 -31.91 25.92 -10.09
CA ASP A 200 -30.91 25.02 -9.49
C ASP A 200 -31.16 24.73 -7.99
N LYS A 201 -32.41 24.76 -7.54
CA LYS A 201 -32.81 24.46 -6.18
C LYS A 201 -32.88 22.95 -5.99
N TYR A 202 -31.86 22.44 -5.31
CA TYR A 202 -31.82 21.08 -4.78
C TYR A 202 -32.72 20.94 -3.54
N PHE A 203 -33.41 19.81 -3.45
CA PHE A 203 -34.24 19.44 -2.32
C PHE A 203 -33.64 18.23 -1.59
N LEU A 204 -33.79 18.21 -0.27
CA LEU A 204 -33.45 17.05 0.55
C LEU A 204 -34.54 15.97 0.43
N CYS A 205 -34.14 14.71 0.54
CA CYS A 205 -35.06 13.58 0.51
C CYS A 205 -36.01 13.62 1.71
N PRO A 206 -37.34 13.61 1.48
CA PRO A 206 -38.33 13.67 2.56
C PRO A 206 -38.37 12.38 3.40
N LEU A 207 -37.85 11.26 2.88
CA LEU A 207 -37.87 9.96 3.56
C LEU A 207 -36.67 9.75 4.49
N TYR A 208 -35.78 10.73 4.62
CA TYR A 208 -34.51 10.59 5.35
C TYR A 208 -34.70 10.04 6.78
N ALA A 209 -35.70 10.54 7.51
CA ALA A 209 -35.96 10.19 8.91
C ALA A 209 -36.29 8.71 9.14
N GLY A 210 -36.88 8.02 8.15
CA GLY A 210 -37.23 6.60 8.24
C GLY A 210 -36.53 5.74 7.18
N CYS A 211 -35.47 6.26 6.55
CA CYS A 211 -34.79 5.57 5.45
C CYS A 211 -33.85 4.47 5.99
N PRO A 212 -34.04 3.18 5.62
CA PRO A 212 -33.16 2.10 6.07
C PRO A 212 -31.69 2.31 5.68
N VAL A 213 -31.42 2.87 4.50
CA VAL A 213 -30.06 3.23 4.04
C VAL A 213 -29.38 4.22 4.98
N GLN A 214 -30.17 5.06 5.68
CA GLN A 214 -29.64 6.09 6.57
C GLN A 214 -29.68 5.65 8.05
N GLN A 215 -30.14 4.43 8.35
CA GLN A 215 -30.32 3.92 9.72
C GLN A 215 -29.05 4.02 10.56
N ILE A 216 -27.91 3.69 9.97
CA ILE A 216 -26.59 3.79 10.63
C ILE A 216 -26.33 5.19 11.20
N TYR A 217 -26.75 6.26 10.50
CA TYR A 217 -26.51 7.63 10.94
C TYR A 217 -27.48 8.08 12.03
N HIS A 218 -28.68 7.50 12.04
CA HIS A 218 -29.64 7.70 13.14
C HIS A 218 -29.13 7.03 14.41
N ASP A 219 -28.70 5.77 14.29
CA ASP A 219 -28.14 4.98 15.40
C ASP A 219 -26.88 5.65 15.99
N MET A 220 -26.01 6.20 15.14
CA MET A 220 -24.74 6.85 15.51
C MET A 220 -24.87 7.90 16.61
N THR A 221 -26.00 8.60 16.68
CA THR A 221 -26.23 9.67 17.67
C THR A 221 -26.31 9.15 19.11
N ARG A 222 -26.72 7.90 19.30
CA ARG A 222 -26.94 7.27 20.62
C ARG A 222 -25.87 6.23 20.96
N THR A 223 -25.20 5.69 19.95
CA THR A 223 -24.17 4.66 20.11
C THR A 223 -22.95 5.20 20.86
N ARG A 224 -22.37 4.35 21.72
CA ARG A 224 -21.21 4.66 22.57
C ARG A 224 -19.90 4.02 22.11
N VAL A 225 -19.99 3.00 21.26
CA VAL A 225 -18.83 2.36 20.63
C VAL A 225 -18.90 2.56 19.12
N TRP A 226 -17.97 3.32 18.55
CA TRP A 226 -17.83 3.42 17.10
C TRP A 226 -16.70 2.53 16.62
N ILE A 227 -16.91 1.77 15.56
CA ILE A 227 -15.89 0.89 15.01
C ILE A 227 -15.67 1.31 13.56
N THR A 228 -14.44 1.48 13.13
CA THR A 228 -14.16 1.90 11.75
C THR A 228 -12.89 1.26 11.23
N THR A 229 -12.62 1.46 9.94
CA THR A 229 -11.35 1.09 9.31
C THR A 229 -10.55 2.36 9.01
N PRO A 230 -9.21 2.30 8.89
CA PRO A 230 -8.42 3.49 8.54
C PRO A 230 -8.87 4.17 7.24
N TRP A 231 -9.28 3.38 6.24
CA TRP A 231 -9.82 3.89 4.98
C TRP A 231 -11.15 4.61 5.15
N ALA A 232 -12.08 4.05 5.93
CA ALA A 232 -13.35 4.70 6.23
C ALA A 232 -13.15 5.93 7.12
N MET A 233 -12.21 5.89 8.05
CA MET A 233 -11.84 7.04 8.89
C MET A 233 -11.30 8.21 8.06
N ALA A 234 -10.47 7.92 7.04
CA ALA A 234 -9.89 8.93 6.17
C ALA A 234 -10.87 9.52 5.15
N TYR A 235 -11.71 8.69 4.52
CA TYR A 235 -12.55 9.10 3.37
C TYR A 235 -14.05 9.11 3.64
N GLY A 236 -14.51 8.40 4.66
CA GLY A 236 -15.94 8.33 5.00
C GLY A 236 -16.45 9.68 5.48
N SER A 237 -17.63 10.08 5.02
CA SER A 237 -18.24 11.38 5.34
C SER A 237 -19.68 11.25 5.82
N LEU A 238 -20.07 12.20 6.66
CA LEU A 238 -21.42 12.29 7.19
C LEU A 238 -22.41 12.86 6.14
N PRO A 239 -23.69 12.44 6.16
CA PRO A 239 -24.71 13.04 5.32
C PRO A 239 -24.93 14.50 5.72
N ARG A 240 -25.15 15.38 4.74
CA ARG A 240 -25.45 16.80 5.00
C ARG A 240 -26.69 17.02 5.86
N GLN A 241 -27.57 16.03 5.91
CA GLN A 241 -28.78 16.01 6.74
C GLN A 241 -28.46 15.80 8.23
N VAL A 242 -27.34 15.14 8.56
CA VAL A 242 -26.89 14.89 9.94
C VAL A 242 -25.95 16.00 10.40
N GLU A 243 -24.98 16.35 9.55
CA GLU A 243 -23.99 17.38 9.83
C GLU A 243 -23.89 18.30 8.61
N ARG A 244 -24.15 19.59 8.81
CA ARG A 244 -24.14 20.58 7.72
C ARG A 244 -22.73 20.87 7.24
N ARG A 245 -21.74 20.71 8.13
CA ARG A 245 -20.31 20.77 7.79
C ARG A 245 -19.93 19.51 6.97
N PRO A 246 -19.01 19.58 6.01
CA PRO A 246 -18.52 18.41 5.28
C PRO A 246 -17.51 17.61 6.12
N VAL A 247 -17.97 17.06 7.26
CA VAL A 247 -17.14 16.40 8.27
C VAL A 247 -16.93 14.93 7.89
N HIS A 248 -15.67 14.49 7.98
CA HIS A 248 -15.28 13.09 7.77
C HIS A 248 -15.36 12.29 9.07
N PHE A 249 -15.40 10.96 8.96
CA PHE A 249 -15.45 10.08 10.14
C PHE A 249 -14.26 10.30 11.09
N GLY A 250 -13.06 10.53 10.55
CA GLY A 250 -11.89 10.87 11.38
C GLY A 250 -12.09 12.12 12.23
N GLU A 251 -12.72 13.16 11.68
CA GLU A 251 -13.00 14.42 12.37
C GLU A 251 -14.08 14.24 13.45
N ILE A 252 -15.17 13.52 13.17
CA ILE A 252 -16.21 13.29 14.19
C ILE A 252 -15.72 12.38 15.32
N ILE A 253 -14.86 11.40 15.00
CA ILE A 253 -14.19 10.55 15.99
C ILE A 253 -13.29 11.41 16.89
N TYR A 254 -12.53 12.33 16.30
CA TYR A 254 -11.69 13.27 17.05
C TYR A 254 -12.51 14.18 17.96
N GLU A 255 -13.63 14.71 17.47
CA GLU A 255 -14.46 15.66 18.23
C GLU A 255 -15.31 15.00 19.33
N GLN A 256 -15.72 13.73 19.18
CA GLN A 256 -16.72 13.12 20.05
C GLN A 256 -16.30 11.84 20.78
N SER A 257 -15.09 11.31 20.54
CA SER A 257 -14.58 10.17 21.31
C SER A 257 -13.73 10.69 22.47
N ASP A 258 -13.76 9.98 23.60
CA ASP A 258 -12.83 10.19 24.70
C ASP A 258 -11.61 9.27 24.57
N ILE A 259 -11.83 8.07 24.01
CA ILE A 259 -10.81 7.05 23.81
C ILE A 259 -10.84 6.57 22.36
N VAL A 260 -9.68 6.46 21.73
CA VAL A 260 -9.51 5.81 20.43
C VAL A 260 -8.50 4.69 20.52
N ILE A 261 -8.93 3.48 20.18
CA ILE A 261 -8.05 2.32 20.06
C ILE A 261 -7.69 2.13 18.60
N PHE A 262 -6.41 2.23 18.26
CA PHE A 262 -5.90 1.75 16.96
C PHE A 262 -5.39 0.32 17.15
N ASP A 263 -6.21 -0.67 16.77
CA ASP A 263 -5.74 -2.05 16.71
C ASP A 263 -4.82 -2.20 15.49
N GLU A 264 -3.73 -2.92 15.67
CA GLU A 264 -2.69 -3.06 14.65
C GLU A 264 -2.15 -1.71 14.14
N ALA A 265 -1.82 -0.81 15.08
CA ALA A 265 -1.39 0.57 14.83
C ALA A 265 -0.26 0.72 13.79
N ASP A 266 0.63 -0.26 13.71
CA ASP A 266 1.69 -0.40 12.71
C ASP A 266 1.16 -0.62 11.29
N ALA A 267 0.11 -1.42 11.10
CA ALA A 267 -0.55 -1.57 9.81
C ALA A 267 -1.40 -0.34 9.46
N VAL A 268 -2.14 0.18 10.44
CA VAL A 268 -2.96 1.40 10.31
C VAL A 268 -2.10 2.60 9.91
N MET A 269 -0.92 2.75 10.49
CA MET A 269 0.06 3.78 10.13
C MET A 269 0.45 3.70 8.65
N GLY A 270 0.70 2.49 8.15
CA GLY A 270 0.99 2.26 6.73
C GLY A 270 -0.16 2.66 5.80
N VAL A 271 -1.41 2.43 6.21
CA VAL A 271 -2.60 2.89 5.47
C VAL A 271 -2.67 4.40 5.43
N PHE A 272 -2.45 5.10 6.54
CA PHE A 272 -2.43 6.56 6.51
C PHE A 272 -1.31 7.09 5.62
N ASP A 273 -0.08 6.56 5.69
CA ASP A 273 0.97 6.96 4.74
C ASP A 273 0.54 6.81 3.27
N GLU A 274 -0.23 5.77 2.94
CA GLU A 274 -0.77 5.53 1.59
C GLU A 274 -1.91 6.48 1.22
N VAL A 275 -2.81 6.79 2.17
CA VAL A 275 -3.87 7.81 1.99
C VAL A 275 -3.27 9.16 1.59
N PHE A 276 -2.12 9.52 2.17
CA PHE A 276 -1.47 10.81 1.91
C PHE A 276 -0.40 10.75 0.81
N ALA A 277 -0.08 9.55 0.28
CA ALA A 277 0.85 9.28 -0.82
C ALA A 277 0.23 8.31 -1.84
N GLU A 278 -0.89 8.72 -2.44
CA GLU A 278 -1.72 7.90 -3.32
C GLU A 278 -1.05 7.74 -4.70
N VAL A 279 -1.07 6.51 -5.22
CA VAL A 279 -0.58 6.19 -6.57
C VAL A 279 -1.75 5.72 -7.41
N ALA A 280 -2.00 6.42 -8.52
CA ALA A 280 -2.99 6.04 -9.52
C ALA A 280 -2.30 5.51 -10.78
N GLU A 281 -2.56 4.27 -11.18
CA GLU A 281 -2.04 3.73 -12.45
C GLU A 281 -2.78 4.36 -13.63
N LEU A 282 -2.11 5.26 -14.38
CA LEU A 282 -2.71 5.94 -15.53
C LEU A 282 -2.90 5.00 -16.71
N SER A 283 -1.90 4.16 -16.99
CA SER A 283 -1.91 3.16 -18.05
C SER A 283 -1.19 1.89 -17.63
N ASN A 284 -1.76 0.73 -17.91
CA ASN A 284 -1.12 -0.56 -17.61
C ASN A 284 -1.51 -1.70 -18.57
N GLY A 285 -2.29 -1.39 -19.61
CA GLY A 285 -2.75 -2.34 -20.63
C GLY A 285 -3.94 -3.23 -20.23
N LYS A 286 -4.50 -3.07 -19.02
CA LYS A 286 -5.73 -3.78 -18.58
C LYS A 286 -6.65 -2.94 -17.69
N ASP A 287 -6.11 -2.39 -16.61
CA ASP A 287 -6.81 -1.75 -15.49
C ASP A 287 -6.49 -0.24 -15.33
N GLY A 288 -5.59 0.32 -16.15
CA GLY A 288 -5.17 1.73 -16.05
C GLY A 288 -6.34 2.69 -16.21
N VAL A 289 -6.28 3.84 -15.53
CA VAL A 289 -7.35 4.85 -15.51
C VAL A 289 -7.77 5.24 -16.92
N TYR A 290 -6.81 5.59 -17.78
CA TYR A 290 -7.10 6.00 -19.15
C TYR A 290 -7.58 4.81 -20.01
N ASP A 291 -6.93 3.65 -19.87
CA ASP A 291 -7.26 2.43 -20.62
C ASP A 291 -8.71 1.97 -20.39
N ARG A 292 -9.18 1.98 -19.13
CA ARG A 292 -10.55 1.59 -18.76
C ARG A 292 -11.59 2.62 -19.21
N LEU A 293 -11.32 3.89 -18.92
CA LEU A 293 -12.27 4.99 -19.16
C LEU A 293 -12.44 5.32 -20.64
N GLY A 294 -11.46 4.98 -21.49
CA GLY A 294 -11.56 5.22 -22.93
C GLY A 294 -12.77 4.52 -23.55
N THR A 295 -12.98 3.25 -23.21
CA THR A 295 -14.12 2.47 -23.71
C THR A 295 -15.45 3.06 -23.25
N GLN A 296 -15.56 3.43 -21.97
CA GLN A 296 -16.77 4.02 -21.40
C GLN A 296 -17.09 5.39 -22.03
N THR A 297 -16.06 6.23 -22.20
CA THR A 297 -16.19 7.57 -22.78
C THR A 297 -16.71 7.51 -24.22
N GLU A 298 -16.22 6.57 -25.03
CA GLU A 298 -16.68 6.40 -26.40
C GLU A 298 -18.10 5.80 -26.49
N ARG A 299 -18.46 4.84 -25.62
CA ARG A 299 -19.85 4.34 -25.51
C ARG A 299 -20.84 5.47 -25.18
N PHE A 300 -20.49 6.36 -24.25
CA PHE A 300 -21.29 7.55 -23.96
C PHE A 300 -21.40 8.48 -25.18
N ALA A 301 -20.28 8.72 -25.88
CA ALA A 301 -20.25 9.58 -27.05
C ALA A 301 -21.07 9.05 -28.23
N ILE A 302 -21.37 7.74 -28.29
CA ILE A 302 -22.30 7.16 -29.26
C ILE A 302 -23.75 7.41 -28.85
N SER A 303 -24.07 7.21 -27.57
CA SER A 303 -25.46 7.19 -27.08
C SER A 303 -26.03 8.57 -26.74
N ARG A 304 -25.21 9.54 -26.31
CA ARG A 304 -25.70 10.83 -25.75
C ARG A 304 -24.89 12.05 -26.19
N ARG A 305 -24.32 12.03 -27.41
CA ARG A 305 -23.45 13.10 -27.93
C ARG A 305 -24.07 14.50 -27.91
N SER A 306 -25.36 14.60 -28.21
CA SER A 306 -26.09 15.88 -28.32
C SER A 306 -26.53 16.47 -26.97
N ASP A 307 -26.59 15.64 -25.92
CA ASP A 307 -27.24 15.99 -24.65
C ASP A 307 -26.23 16.21 -23.52
N ALA A 308 -24.93 16.16 -23.82
CA ALA A 308 -23.86 16.30 -22.85
C ALA A 308 -23.62 17.79 -22.52
N GLY A 309 -23.86 18.19 -21.27
CA GLY A 309 -23.52 19.54 -20.78
C GLY A 309 -22.01 19.84 -20.82
N ALA A 310 -21.63 21.12 -20.76
CA ALA A 310 -20.27 21.61 -20.95
C ALA A 310 -19.22 20.91 -20.05
N HIS A 311 -19.55 20.63 -18.78
CA HIS A 311 -18.65 19.94 -17.85
C HIS A 311 -18.35 18.50 -18.28
N ARG A 312 -19.36 17.76 -18.77
CA ARG A 312 -19.16 16.39 -19.27
C ARG A 312 -18.33 16.39 -20.53
N MET A 313 -18.62 17.30 -21.45
CA MET A 313 -17.83 17.43 -22.69
C MET A 313 -16.37 17.79 -22.40
N ARG A 314 -16.12 18.70 -21.44
CA ARG A 314 -14.77 19.03 -20.97
C ARG A 314 -14.06 17.79 -20.43
N TRP A 315 -14.72 17.03 -19.57
CA TRP A 315 -14.14 15.82 -18.97
C TRP A 315 -13.85 14.75 -20.03
N SER A 316 -14.80 14.45 -20.93
CA SER A 316 -14.60 13.48 -22.02
C SER A 316 -13.47 13.87 -22.97
N ASN A 317 -13.32 15.17 -23.27
CA ASN A 317 -12.21 15.64 -24.09
C ASN A 317 -10.87 15.53 -23.35
N ALA A 318 -10.84 15.84 -22.06
CA ALA A 318 -9.63 15.65 -21.25
C ALA A 318 -9.24 14.17 -21.14
N GLN A 319 -10.22 13.26 -21.01
CA GLN A 319 -9.97 11.82 -21.03
C GLN A 319 -9.30 11.39 -22.33
N ARG A 320 -9.87 11.76 -23.50
CA ARG A 320 -9.29 11.45 -24.82
C ARG A 320 -7.89 12.02 -25.00
N SER A 321 -7.72 13.32 -24.76
CA SER A 321 -6.41 13.96 -24.91
C SER A 321 -5.36 13.42 -23.93
N GLY A 322 -5.77 12.98 -22.74
CA GLY A 322 -4.88 12.30 -21.80
C GLY A 322 -4.49 10.90 -22.26
N GLN A 323 -5.43 10.15 -22.88
CA GLN A 323 -5.12 8.87 -23.53
C GLN A 323 -4.11 9.07 -24.67
N ASP A 324 -4.31 10.07 -25.51
CA ASP A 324 -3.38 10.38 -26.61
C ASP A 324 -1.99 10.73 -26.07
N ALA A 325 -1.90 11.63 -25.08
CA ALA A 325 -0.64 11.99 -24.44
C ALA A 325 0.06 10.78 -23.81
N THR A 326 -0.69 9.87 -23.17
CA THR A 326 -0.18 8.60 -22.65
C THR A 326 0.44 7.75 -23.75
N MET A 327 -0.26 7.59 -24.89
CA MET A 327 0.26 6.84 -26.04
C MET A 327 1.54 7.46 -26.59
N VAL A 328 1.58 8.79 -26.73
CA VAL A 328 2.78 9.53 -27.17
C VAL A 328 3.98 9.28 -26.25
N LEU A 329 3.79 9.43 -24.94
CA LEU A 329 4.86 9.24 -23.96
C LEU A 329 5.37 7.80 -23.95
N LEU A 330 4.46 6.82 -23.95
CA LEU A 330 4.84 5.41 -24.01
C LEU A 330 5.58 5.09 -25.31
N ALA A 331 5.13 5.60 -26.46
CA ALA A 331 5.81 5.41 -27.75
C ALA A 331 7.25 5.93 -27.71
N LEU A 332 7.45 7.18 -27.25
CA LEU A 332 8.77 7.79 -27.05
C LEU A 332 9.63 7.07 -26.01
N LEU A 333 9.02 6.38 -25.05
CA LEU A 333 9.74 5.57 -24.09
C LEU A 333 10.02 4.18 -24.63
N THR A 334 9.25 3.65 -25.58
CA THR A 334 9.45 2.29 -26.14
C THR A 334 10.41 2.23 -27.30
N ASP A 335 10.48 3.28 -28.10
CA ASP A 335 11.24 3.26 -29.34
C ASP A 335 12.76 3.19 -29.09
N SER A 336 13.44 2.35 -29.88
CA SER A 336 14.89 2.17 -29.80
C SER A 336 15.71 3.43 -30.10
N GLU A 337 15.23 4.30 -30.99
CA GLU A 337 15.90 5.56 -31.35
C GLU A 337 15.85 6.58 -30.22
N THR A 338 14.79 6.50 -29.40
CA THR A 338 14.54 7.40 -28.27
C THR A 338 14.80 6.75 -26.91
N ALA A 339 15.46 5.59 -26.88
CA ALA A 339 15.82 4.87 -25.65
C ALA A 339 16.65 5.71 -24.65
N TYR A 340 17.33 6.76 -25.11
CA TYR A 340 18.03 7.72 -24.24
C TYR A 340 17.09 8.53 -23.35
N LEU A 341 15.80 8.66 -23.68
CA LEU A 341 14.79 9.31 -22.83
C LEU A 341 14.57 8.55 -21.53
N ARG A 342 14.57 7.21 -21.57
CA ARG A 342 14.53 6.40 -20.32
C ARG A 342 15.73 6.68 -19.42
N LYS A 343 16.90 6.83 -20.04
CA LYS A 343 18.14 7.17 -19.33
C LYS A 343 18.13 8.62 -18.86
N TRP A 344 17.45 9.54 -19.55
CA TRP A 344 17.23 10.89 -19.08
C TRP A 344 16.31 10.88 -17.87
N LEU A 345 15.24 10.08 -17.85
CA LEU A 345 14.35 9.98 -16.70
C LEU A 345 14.94 9.25 -15.48
N GLU A 346 15.96 8.38 -15.62
CA GLU A 346 16.65 7.66 -14.52
C GLU A 346 15.75 7.05 -13.41
N ARG A 347 14.51 6.60 -13.71
CA ARG A 347 13.52 6.15 -12.71
C ARG A 347 13.17 7.21 -11.64
N THR A 348 13.20 8.48 -12.00
CA THR A 348 12.71 9.56 -11.15
C THR A 348 11.26 9.85 -11.50
N GLN A 349 10.43 10.15 -10.50
CA GLN A 349 9.17 10.87 -10.75
C GLN A 349 9.47 12.13 -11.56
N PHE A 350 8.64 12.42 -12.56
CA PHE A 350 8.77 13.62 -13.37
C PHE A 350 7.49 14.44 -13.38
N THR A 351 7.68 15.75 -13.42
CA THR A 351 6.60 16.73 -13.59
C THR A 351 6.91 17.52 -14.87
N PRO A 352 5.91 18.15 -15.50
CA PRO A 352 6.16 19.03 -16.63
C PRO A 352 7.22 20.09 -16.28
N HIS A 353 7.12 20.67 -15.08
CA HIS A 353 8.07 21.65 -14.60
C HIS A 353 9.49 21.09 -14.45
N SER A 354 9.66 19.92 -13.81
CA SER A 354 10.99 19.33 -13.62
C SER A 354 11.64 18.97 -14.96
N LEU A 355 10.88 18.49 -15.94
CA LEU A 355 11.37 18.22 -17.28
C LEU A 355 11.73 19.50 -18.04
N MET A 356 10.93 20.57 -17.93
CA MET A 356 11.23 21.87 -18.54
C MET A 356 12.52 22.45 -17.98
N VAL A 357 12.71 22.43 -16.65
CA VAL A 357 13.94 22.90 -16.00
C VAL A 357 15.15 22.14 -16.54
N ARG A 358 15.08 20.80 -16.57
CA ARG A 358 16.17 19.96 -17.10
C ARG A 358 16.47 20.25 -18.56
N LEU A 359 15.43 20.40 -19.39
CA LEU A 359 15.57 20.70 -20.81
C LEU A 359 16.23 22.07 -21.03
N VAL A 360 15.75 23.11 -20.34
CA VAL A 360 16.27 24.48 -20.48
C VAL A 360 17.71 24.58 -19.96
N ARG A 361 18.06 23.87 -18.88
CA ARG A 361 19.46 23.75 -18.44
C ARG A 361 20.36 23.18 -19.54
N MET A 362 19.94 22.10 -20.20
CA MET A 362 20.69 21.53 -21.33
C MET A 362 20.81 22.50 -22.50
N ILE A 363 19.74 23.26 -22.82
CA ILE A 363 19.75 24.31 -23.85
C ILE A 363 20.75 25.43 -23.50
N CYS A 364 20.94 25.73 -22.22
CA CYS A 364 21.90 26.72 -21.71
C CYS A 364 23.33 26.17 -21.56
N GLY A 365 23.58 24.90 -21.87
CA GLY A 365 24.90 24.27 -21.68
C GLY A 365 25.22 23.92 -20.22
N LEU A 366 24.20 23.89 -19.35
CA LEU A 366 24.30 23.55 -17.93
C LEU A 366 23.99 22.07 -17.70
N VAL A 367 24.57 21.49 -16.65
CA VAL A 367 24.26 20.11 -16.24
C VAL A 367 22.75 20.01 -15.95
N ASP A 368 22.09 18.96 -16.44
CA ASP A 368 20.64 18.80 -16.35
C ASP A 368 20.16 18.62 -14.91
N PHE A 369 21.02 18.13 -14.02
CA PHE A 369 20.78 18.02 -12.58
C PHE A 369 22.01 18.51 -11.78
N PRO A 370 21.94 19.66 -11.09
CA PRO A 370 23.05 20.10 -10.23
C PRO A 370 23.19 19.11 -9.07
N ARG A 371 24.37 18.48 -8.92
CA ARG A 371 24.69 17.68 -7.74
C ARG A 371 25.05 18.64 -6.62
N GLY A 372 24.50 18.44 -5.42
CA GLY A 372 24.56 19.38 -4.30
C GLY A 372 25.92 20.04 -4.12
N GLY A 373 25.96 21.38 -4.22
CA GLY A 373 27.15 22.22 -4.02
C GLY A 373 27.71 22.91 -5.27
N GLU A 374 27.25 22.57 -6.48
CA GLU A 374 27.55 23.36 -7.68
C GLU A 374 26.54 24.53 -7.79
N ASP A 375 26.88 25.68 -7.22
CA ASP A 375 26.12 26.91 -7.44
C ASP A 375 26.38 27.40 -8.87
N ASP A 376 25.33 27.48 -9.68
CA ASP A 376 25.38 28.13 -10.99
C ASP A 376 25.90 29.56 -10.81
N SER A 377 26.78 30.02 -11.72
CA SER A 377 27.25 31.40 -11.70
C SER A 377 26.07 32.38 -11.86
N SER A 378 26.24 33.63 -11.45
CA SER A 378 25.20 34.66 -11.65
C SER A 378 24.74 34.74 -13.12
N ASP A 379 25.68 34.58 -14.05
CA ASP A 379 25.44 34.64 -15.48
C ASP A 379 24.67 33.41 -15.98
N ASP A 380 24.98 32.22 -15.45
CA ASP A 380 24.24 30.98 -15.74
C ASP A 380 22.79 31.08 -15.23
N GLN A 381 22.56 31.69 -14.07
CA GLN A 381 21.22 31.90 -13.50
C GLN A 381 20.38 32.88 -14.33
N VAL A 382 20.99 33.99 -14.79
CA VAL A 382 20.31 34.96 -15.67
C VAL A 382 19.99 34.30 -17.02
N SER A 383 20.96 33.61 -17.63
CA SER A 383 20.78 32.87 -18.89
C SER A 383 19.65 31.85 -18.80
N PHE A 384 19.61 31.07 -17.70
CA PHE A 384 18.53 30.13 -17.45
C PHE A 384 17.17 30.84 -17.31
N ARG A 385 17.09 31.93 -16.55
CA ARG A 385 15.84 32.67 -16.32
C ARG A 385 15.27 33.20 -17.64
N ASP A 386 16.10 33.80 -18.47
CA ASP A 386 15.68 34.35 -19.77
C ASP A 386 15.26 33.23 -20.73
N ALA A 387 16.01 32.13 -20.76
CA ALA A 387 15.68 30.97 -21.57
C ALA A 387 14.38 30.26 -21.11
N PHE A 388 14.04 30.34 -19.82
CA PHE A 388 12.85 29.69 -19.26
C PHE A 388 11.56 30.50 -19.47
N GLN A 389 11.66 31.79 -19.85
CA GLN A 389 10.54 32.72 -19.98
C GLN A 389 9.39 32.22 -20.89
N PRO A 390 9.62 31.63 -22.08
CA PRO A 390 8.54 31.11 -22.93
C PRO A 390 7.72 30.00 -22.26
N PHE A 391 8.38 29.14 -21.46
CA PHE A 391 7.70 28.09 -20.69
C PHE A 391 6.92 28.69 -19.52
N GLN A 392 7.45 29.71 -18.84
CA GLN A 392 6.73 30.41 -17.78
C GLN A 392 5.46 31.10 -18.28
N ILE A 393 5.50 31.74 -19.45
CA ILE A 393 4.32 32.38 -20.04
C ILE A 393 3.24 31.34 -20.36
N LEU A 394 3.64 30.20 -20.93
CA LEU A 394 2.69 29.17 -21.36
C LEU A 394 2.13 28.34 -20.19
N PHE A 395 2.93 28.04 -19.17
CA PHE A 395 2.59 27.09 -18.09
C PHE A 395 2.54 27.69 -16.68
N GLY A 396 3.03 28.92 -16.47
CA GLY A 396 3.24 29.51 -15.14
C GLY A 396 2.03 30.22 -14.52
N SER A 397 1.02 30.60 -15.31
CA SER A 397 -0.08 31.46 -14.84
C SER A 397 -1.21 30.73 -14.10
N GLY A 398 -1.03 29.45 -13.74
CA GLY A 398 -2.08 28.61 -13.14
C GLY A 398 -3.32 28.40 -14.03
N GLY A 399 -3.24 28.82 -15.29
CA GLY A 399 -4.28 28.69 -16.31
C GLY A 399 -4.12 27.42 -17.15
N ASP A 400 -5.17 27.06 -17.87
CA ASP A 400 -5.15 25.96 -18.84
C ASP A 400 -4.23 26.34 -20.02
N PRO A 401 -3.12 25.62 -20.27
CA PRO A 401 -2.16 25.96 -21.33
C PRO A 401 -2.78 25.87 -22.73
N LEU A 402 -3.95 25.24 -22.88
CA LEU A 402 -4.70 25.23 -24.14
C LEU A 402 -5.56 26.48 -24.36
N ARG A 403 -5.76 27.32 -23.33
CA ARG A 403 -6.48 28.59 -23.45
C ARG A 403 -5.52 29.70 -23.87
N GLN A 404 -5.94 30.53 -24.83
CA GLN A 404 -5.15 31.66 -25.34
C GLN A 404 -5.14 32.87 -24.39
N ASN A 405 -4.65 32.69 -23.15
CA ASN A 405 -4.50 33.77 -22.18
C ASN A 405 -3.00 34.01 -21.90
N TYR A 406 -2.33 34.75 -22.79
CA TYR A 406 -0.87 34.97 -22.75
C TYR A 406 -0.44 36.32 -22.14
N LEU A 407 -1.37 37.06 -21.52
CA LEU A 407 -1.07 38.38 -20.96
C LEU A 407 -0.44 38.23 -19.58
N THR A 408 0.88 38.41 -19.51
CA THR A 408 1.60 38.61 -18.25
C THR A 408 2.21 40.02 -18.24
N PRO A 409 2.06 40.83 -17.18
CA PRO A 409 2.49 42.23 -17.16
C PRO A 409 4.00 42.44 -17.41
N ASP A 410 4.83 41.43 -17.11
CA ASP A 410 6.29 41.54 -17.06
C ASP A 410 7.02 40.79 -18.20
N ALA A 411 6.31 40.27 -19.21
CA ALA A 411 6.92 39.49 -20.29
C ALA A 411 7.37 40.34 -21.49
N SER A 412 8.51 40.00 -22.09
CA SER A 412 8.96 40.62 -23.34
C SER A 412 8.08 40.19 -24.52
N GLU A 413 7.88 41.08 -25.51
CA GLU A 413 7.11 40.78 -26.73
C GLU A 413 7.67 39.54 -27.45
N GLN A 414 9.00 39.41 -27.51
CA GLN A 414 9.66 38.26 -28.09
C GLN A 414 9.34 36.96 -27.35
N ALA A 415 9.33 36.96 -26.01
CA ALA A 415 8.98 35.77 -25.23
C ALA A 415 7.51 35.37 -25.41
N ILE A 416 6.59 36.33 -25.57
CA ILE A 416 5.17 36.07 -25.89
C ILE A 416 5.04 35.40 -27.26
N VAL A 417 5.75 35.91 -28.28
CA VAL A 417 5.75 35.31 -29.62
C VAL A 417 6.31 33.88 -29.58
N GLN A 418 7.40 33.63 -28.84
CA GLN A 418 7.95 32.28 -28.70
C GLN A 418 7.03 31.34 -27.92
N ALA A 419 6.33 31.83 -26.89
CA ALA A 419 5.31 31.07 -26.17
C ALA A 419 4.13 30.70 -27.09
N TYR A 420 3.70 31.60 -27.98
CA TYR A 420 2.66 31.31 -28.97
C TYR A 420 3.10 30.22 -29.98
N HIS A 421 4.34 30.28 -30.46
CA HIS A 421 4.87 29.22 -31.34
C HIS A 421 4.96 27.88 -30.61
N LEU A 422 5.37 27.88 -29.34
CA LEU A 422 5.38 26.69 -28.50
C LEU A 422 3.97 26.11 -28.28
N TRP A 423 2.98 26.97 -28.04
CA TRP A 423 1.58 26.58 -27.95
C TRP A 423 1.06 25.92 -29.21
N ARG A 424 1.44 26.40 -30.41
CA ARG A 424 1.04 25.75 -31.67
C ARG A 424 1.55 24.31 -31.76
N ILE A 425 2.78 24.05 -31.32
CA ILE A 425 3.36 22.70 -31.25
C ILE A 425 2.56 21.85 -30.25
N LEU A 426 2.21 22.40 -29.08
CA LEU A 426 1.40 21.72 -28.06
C LEU A 426 0.01 21.29 -28.60
N VAL A 427 -0.67 22.17 -29.34
CA VAL A 427 -1.99 21.88 -29.95
C VAL A 427 -1.89 20.80 -31.04
N GLU A 428 -0.81 20.80 -31.81
CA GLU A 428 -0.55 19.79 -32.84
C GLU A 428 -0.39 18.40 -32.24
N ILE A 429 0.36 18.28 -31.13
CA ILE A 429 0.49 17.03 -30.36
C ILE A 429 -0.89 16.53 -29.87
N THR A 430 -1.76 17.45 -29.44
CA THR A 430 -3.12 17.11 -28.97
C THR A 430 -4.01 16.54 -30.08
N SER A 431 -3.70 16.81 -31.35
CA SER A 431 -4.49 16.37 -32.51
C SER A 431 -4.14 14.94 -32.97
N GLY A 432 -3.27 14.23 -32.26
CA GLY A 432 -2.88 12.85 -32.59
C GLY A 432 -2.03 12.73 -33.86
N VAL A 433 -1.41 13.83 -34.32
CA VAL A 433 -0.48 13.84 -35.47
C VAL A 433 0.69 12.91 -35.15
N ASN A 434 1.16 12.14 -36.15
CA ASN A 434 2.26 11.19 -36.01
C ASN A 434 3.46 11.87 -35.32
N VAL A 435 3.72 11.48 -34.07
CA VAL A 435 4.81 12.03 -33.24
C VAL A 435 6.19 11.72 -33.82
N PHE A 436 6.27 10.64 -34.60
CA PHE A 436 7.45 10.27 -35.40
C PHE A 436 7.43 10.90 -36.80
N GLY A 437 6.47 11.78 -37.08
CA GLY A 437 6.41 12.50 -38.35
C GLY A 437 7.52 13.56 -38.41
N ASP A 438 8.24 13.57 -39.53
CA ASP A 438 9.33 14.53 -39.79
C ASP A 438 8.90 16.00 -39.63
N ASP A 439 7.60 16.30 -39.79
CA ASP A 439 7.05 17.65 -39.74
C ASP A 439 7.05 18.25 -38.33
N LEU A 440 6.53 17.53 -37.33
CA LEU A 440 6.50 17.99 -35.94
C LEU A 440 7.92 18.20 -35.41
N LEU A 441 8.81 17.25 -35.68
CA LEU A 441 10.20 17.34 -35.26
C LEU A 441 10.90 18.53 -35.95
N ARG A 442 10.63 18.78 -37.24
CA ARG A 442 11.16 19.95 -37.96
C ARG A 442 10.71 21.26 -37.34
N ARG A 443 9.43 21.39 -36.96
CA ARG A 443 8.90 22.58 -36.25
C ARG A 443 9.55 22.76 -34.88
N CYS A 444 9.75 21.68 -34.12
CA CYS A 444 10.45 21.73 -32.83
C CYS A 444 11.89 22.22 -33.01
N LYS A 445 12.63 21.67 -34.00
CA LYS A 445 13.99 22.13 -34.33
C LYS A 445 14.00 23.61 -34.73
N GLN A 446 13.06 24.04 -35.57
CA GLN A 446 12.94 25.44 -36.00
C GLN A 446 12.66 26.37 -34.82
N TRP A 447 11.76 25.99 -33.91
CA TRP A 447 11.48 26.77 -32.70
C TRP A 447 12.71 26.85 -31.79
N LEU A 448 13.43 25.75 -31.59
CA LEU A 448 14.65 25.71 -30.79
C LEU A 448 15.75 26.61 -31.36
N THR A 449 16.02 26.55 -32.67
CA THR A 449 17.07 27.37 -33.29
C THR A 449 16.70 28.85 -33.39
N THR A 450 15.40 29.16 -33.52
CA THR A 450 14.90 30.54 -33.55
C THR A 450 14.89 31.16 -32.16
N THR A 451 14.48 30.41 -31.14
CA THR A 451 14.41 30.88 -29.74
C THR A 451 15.79 30.94 -29.10
N TYR A 452 16.66 29.96 -29.42
CA TYR A 452 17.99 29.81 -28.83
C TYR A 452 19.06 29.76 -29.94
N PRO A 453 19.50 30.91 -30.49
CA PRO A 453 20.45 30.96 -31.61
C PRO A 453 21.79 30.26 -31.34
N ASN A 454 22.22 30.23 -30.08
CA ASN A 454 23.49 29.62 -29.65
C ASN A 454 23.36 28.15 -29.22
N ILE A 455 22.22 27.50 -29.46
CA ILE A 455 21.93 26.15 -28.95
C ILE A 455 23.00 25.11 -29.31
N GLN A 456 23.53 25.15 -30.54
CA GLN A 456 24.56 24.18 -30.95
C GLN A 456 25.84 24.31 -30.11
N LYS A 457 26.33 25.54 -29.93
CA LYS A 457 27.49 25.84 -29.09
C LYS A 457 27.25 25.43 -27.62
N ASN A 458 26.05 25.67 -27.11
CA ASN A 458 25.69 25.31 -25.74
C ASN A 458 25.61 23.79 -25.54
N LEU A 459 25.15 23.04 -26.53
CA LEU A 459 25.14 21.57 -26.48
C LEU A 459 26.55 20.97 -26.52
N ASP A 460 27.46 21.59 -27.28
CA ASP A 460 28.87 21.21 -27.27
C ASP A 460 29.48 21.42 -25.87
N LEU A 461 29.22 22.59 -25.26
CA LEU A 461 29.63 22.89 -23.89
C LEU A 461 29.02 21.91 -22.86
N PHE A 462 27.73 21.57 -23.01
CA PHE A 462 27.06 20.57 -22.18
C PHE A 462 27.78 19.22 -22.26
N ASN A 463 28.07 18.76 -23.47
CA ASN A 463 28.74 17.50 -23.72
C ASN A 463 30.17 17.49 -23.13
N GLU A 464 30.87 18.62 -23.16
CA GLU A 464 32.18 18.81 -22.51
C GLU A 464 32.09 18.76 -20.98
N ARG A 465 31.18 19.51 -20.37
CA ARG A 465 30.95 19.50 -18.92
C ARG A 465 30.55 18.11 -18.43
N ARG A 466 29.72 17.38 -19.19
CA ARG A 466 29.33 15.99 -18.90
C ARG A 466 30.49 15.01 -19.00
N LYS A 467 31.43 15.23 -19.92
CA LYS A 467 32.68 14.45 -20.00
C LYS A 467 33.56 14.69 -18.77
N ALA A 468 33.71 15.95 -18.35
CA ALA A 468 34.53 16.34 -17.20
C ALA A 468 33.97 15.82 -15.85
N SER A 469 32.65 15.71 -15.71
CA SER A 469 31.97 15.24 -14.49
C SER A 469 31.97 13.69 -14.32
N ARG A 470 32.55 12.92 -15.26
CA ARG A 470 32.67 11.46 -15.11
C ARG A 470 33.78 11.10 -14.11
N PRO A 471 33.51 10.35 -13.02
CA PRO A 471 34.57 9.90 -12.13
C PRO A 471 35.51 8.95 -12.89
N ALA A 472 36.82 9.12 -12.71
CA ALA A 472 37.84 8.21 -13.22
C ALA A 472 37.65 6.82 -12.59
N LYS A 473 36.90 5.92 -13.23
CA LYS A 473 36.72 4.55 -12.72
C LYS A 473 37.90 3.66 -13.11
N GLY A 474 38.46 3.00 -12.10
CA GLY A 474 39.41 1.92 -12.22
C GLY A 474 38.92 0.74 -13.06
N LYS A 475 39.91 0.05 -13.62
CA LYS A 475 39.93 -1.18 -14.46
C LYS A 475 38.70 -1.48 -15.33
N PRO A 476 38.86 -1.49 -16.67
CA PRO A 476 37.77 -1.80 -17.60
C PRO A 476 37.40 -3.29 -17.51
N ARG A 477 36.12 -3.58 -17.28
CA ARG A 477 35.56 -4.91 -17.48
C ARG A 477 35.45 -5.14 -19.00
N LYS A 478 36.01 -6.25 -19.49
CA LYS A 478 36.02 -6.65 -20.90
C LYS A 478 34.60 -6.91 -21.41
N THR A 479 33.93 -5.88 -21.91
CA THR A 479 32.89 -5.98 -22.94
C THR A 479 33.09 -4.80 -23.88
N ALA A 480 34.10 -4.93 -24.74
CA ALA A 480 34.37 -4.01 -25.82
C ALA A 480 33.69 -4.53 -27.09
N SER A 481 32.55 -3.93 -27.46
CA SER A 481 32.12 -3.69 -28.84
C SER A 481 30.68 -3.15 -28.87
N THR A 482 30.52 -1.81 -28.88
CA THR A 482 29.43 -1.01 -29.55
C THR A 482 29.22 0.41 -28.96
N ASP A 483 29.84 0.77 -27.84
CA ASP A 483 29.40 1.93 -27.03
C ASP A 483 29.92 3.34 -27.42
N THR A 484 30.55 3.55 -28.57
CA THR A 484 31.44 4.73 -28.76
C THR A 484 31.00 5.86 -29.70
N VAL A 485 29.79 5.87 -30.30
CA VAL A 485 29.38 7.00 -31.20
C VAL A 485 28.00 7.60 -30.89
N GLY A 486 27.11 6.88 -30.19
CA GLY A 486 25.70 7.28 -30.01
C GLY A 486 25.33 8.02 -28.72
N ASN A 487 26.25 8.58 -27.92
CA ASN A 487 25.94 9.07 -26.55
C ASN A 487 25.98 10.60 -26.35
N PHE A 488 26.26 11.40 -27.40
CA PHE A 488 26.28 12.86 -27.31
C PHE A 488 24.88 13.47 -27.48
N GLU A 489 24.65 14.61 -26.83
CA GLU A 489 23.44 15.40 -27.05
C GLU A 489 23.57 16.17 -28.37
N ASN A 490 22.48 16.20 -29.15
CA ASN A 490 22.38 16.91 -30.42
C ASN A 490 20.98 17.54 -30.54
N LEU A 491 20.78 18.39 -31.55
CA LEU A 491 19.52 19.12 -31.73
C LEU A 491 18.30 18.19 -31.85
N ASP A 492 18.46 17.04 -32.50
CA ASP A 492 17.38 16.06 -32.68
C ASP A 492 16.91 15.48 -31.34
N ARG A 493 17.86 15.14 -30.48
CA ARG A 493 17.59 14.65 -29.13
C ARG A 493 16.96 15.70 -28.22
N ILE A 494 17.30 16.98 -28.42
CA ILE A 494 16.64 18.07 -27.69
C ILE A 494 15.22 18.29 -28.22
N ALA A 495 15.00 18.18 -29.53
CA ALA A 495 13.68 18.28 -30.12
C ALA A 495 12.73 17.17 -29.64
N TYR A 496 13.18 15.91 -29.59
CA TYR A 496 12.41 14.83 -28.99
C TYR A 496 12.14 15.02 -27.49
N ARG A 497 13.09 15.56 -26.73
CA ARG A 497 12.85 15.94 -25.32
C ARG A 497 11.81 17.05 -25.19
N LEU A 498 11.80 18.02 -26.10
CA LEU A 498 10.77 19.06 -26.14
C LEU A 498 9.40 18.44 -26.39
N VAL A 499 9.26 17.55 -27.38
CA VAL A 499 8.01 16.81 -27.62
C VAL A 499 7.59 16.03 -26.37
N PHE A 500 8.53 15.33 -25.72
CA PHE A 500 8.28 14.59 -24.49
C PHE A 500 7.78 15.51 -23.36
N VAL A 501 8.41 16.67 -23.15
CA VAL A 501 8.01 17.67 -22.14
C VAL A 501 6.60 18.19 -22.41
N LEU A 502 6.27 18.50 -23.66
CA LEU A 502 4.95 19.00 -24.03
C LEU A 502 3.87 17.92 -23.89
N ALA A 503 4.16 16.67 -24.28
CA ALA A 503 3.27 15.53 -24.06
C ALA A 503 3.05 15.26 -22.56
N ALA A 504 4.09 15.38 -21.74
CA ALA A 504 3.98 15.28 -20.28
C ALA A 504 3.11 16.40 -19.70
N ALA A 505 3.24 17.64 -20.21
CA ALA A 505 2.39 18.76 -19.80
C ALA A 505 0.91 18.55 -20.17
N LEU A 506 0.63 17.99 -21.36
CA LEU A 506 -0.73 17.61 -21.75
C LEU A 506 -1.29 16.51 -20.85
N LEU A 507 -0.50 15.48 -20.57
CA LEU A 507 -0.91 14.40 -19.69
C LEU A 507 -1.25 14.93 -18.29
N ASP A 508 -0.38 15.75 -17.70
CA ASP A 508 -0.57 16.33 -16.36
C ASP A 508 -1.88 17.14 -16.28
N ARG A 509 -2.08 18.10 -17.20
CA ARG A 509 -3.31 18.89 -17.30
C ARG A 509 -4.57 18.04 -17.45
N ASN A 510 -4.50 17.01 -18.29
CA ASN A 510 -5.66 16.14 -18.54
C ASN A 510 -5.93 15.21 -17.36
N THR A 511 -4.87 14.75 -16.69
CA THR A 511 -4.94 13.88 -15.50
C THR A 511 -5.62 14.64 -14.37
N ASP A 512 -5.26 15.91 -14.16
CA ASP A 512 -5.93 16.74 -13.16
C ASP A 512 -7.44 16.86 -13.41
N ILE A 513 -7.87 17.08 -14.65
CA ILE A 513 -9.32 17.13 -14.96
C ILE A 513 -9.97 15.76 -14.76
N VAL A 514 -9.35 14.69 -15.25
CA VAL A 514 -9.92 13.34 -15.17
C VAL A 514 -10.07 12.89 -13.71
N LEU A 515 -9.03 13.07 -12.90
CA LEU A 515 -9.00 12.67 -11.50
C LEU A 515 -9.85 13.60 -10.63
N TYR A 516 -9.65 14.92 -10.71
CA TYR A 516 -10.33 15.83 -9.78
C TYR A 516 -11.75 16.20 -10.23
N GLU A 517 -12.08 16.23 -11.52
CA GLU A 517 -13.45 16.47 -11.99
C GLU A 517 -14.23 15.16 -12.23
N TRP A 518 -13.93 14.08 -11.48
CA TRP A 518 -14.53 12.74 -11.63
C TRP A 518 -16.06 12.71 -11.72
N HIS A 519 -16.74 13.61 -11.00
CA HIS A 519 -18.20 13.75 -10.99
C HIS A 519 -18.77 14.19 -12.35
N SER A 520 -17.93 14.77 -13.20
CA SER A 520 -18.27 15.19 -14.56
C SER A 520 -18.13 14.06 -15.58
N ARG A 521 -17.78 12.83 -15.17
CA ARG A 521 -17.52 11.73 -16.10
C ARG A 521 -18.71 11.35 -16.99
N ALA A 522 -18.36 10.82 -18.15
CA ALA A 522 -19.27 10.27 -19.13
C ALA A 522 -19.57 8.80 -18.78
N ALA A 523 -20.86 8.44 -18.67
CA ALA A 523 -21.34 7.08 -18.34
C ALA A 523 -20.75 6.46 -17.05
N PRO A 524 -21.23 6.85 -15.86
CA PRO A 524 -20.89 6.12 -14.63
C PRO A 524 -21.39 4.66 -14.73
N GLU A 525 -20.47 3.69 -14.73
CA GLU A 525 -20.82 2.28 -14.53
C GLU A 525 -20.96 2.01 -13.01
N GLU A 526 -21.75 0.99 -12.64
CA GLU A 526 -22.12 0.69 -11.23
C GLU A 526 -20.90 0.45 -10.31
N ASP A 527 -19.75 0.04 -10.87
CA ASP A 527 -18.52 -0.32 -10.14
C ASP A 527 -17.36 0.68 -10.32
N ASP A 528 -17.61 1.87 -10.90
CA ASP A 528 -16.56 2.87 -11.14
C ASP A 528 -16.09 3.53 -9.83
N VAL A 529 -15.03 2.96 -9.25
CA VAL A 529 -14.32 3.57 -8.13
C VAL A 529 -13.49 4.75 -8.62
N GLU A 530 -13.66 5.90 -7.98
CA GLU A 530 -12.84 7.09 -8.22
C GLU A 530 -11.35 6.75 -8.06
N PRO A 531 -10.53 6.95 -9.11
CA PRO A 531 -9.16 6.45 -9.18
C PRO A 531 -8.18 7.23 -8.32
N HIS A 532 -8.54 8.45 -7.92
CA HIS A 532 -7.83 9.26 -6.94
C HIS A 532 -8.86 9.87 -6.01
N ARG A 533 -8.84 9.50 -4.72
CA ARG A 533 -9.79 10.07 -3.77
C ARG A 533 -9.33 11.43 -3.31
N ARG A 534 -10.17 12.45 -3.47
CA ARG A 534 -9.89 13.78 -2.92
C ARG A 534 -9.74 13.70 -1.42
N MET A 535 -8.57 14.11 -0.95
CA MET A 535 -8.29 14.21 0.46
C MET A 535 -9.15 15.28 1.15
N PRO A 536 -9.56 15.07 2.41
CA PRO A 536 -10.19 16.14 3.19
C PRO A 536 -9.28 17.36 3.22
N ALA A 537 -9.76 18.50 2.70
CA ALA A 537 -8.99 19.73 2.65
C ALA A 537 -8.51 20.16 4.05
N VAL A 538 -9.31 19.88 5.08
CA VAL A 538 -8.97 20.17 6.49
C VAL A 538 -7.68 19.47 6.92
N LEU A 539 -7.49 18.21 6.55
CA LEU A 539 -6.28 17.46 6.94
C LEU A 539 -5.01 17.94 6.21
N ARG A 540 -5.14 18.60 5.05
CA ARG A 540 -3.99 19.18 4.31
C ARG A 540 -3.23 20.20 5.12
N ASP A 541 -3.97 20.96 5.91
CA ASP A 541 -3.46 22.13 6.61
C ASP A 541 -3.12 21.82 8.08
N ILE A 542 -3.66 20.72 8.62
CA ILE A 542 -3.33 20.22 9.97
C ILE A 542 -2.05 19.37 9.96
N LEU A 543 -1.88 18.51 8.94
CA LEU A 543 -0.76 17.58 8.92
C LEU A 543 0.52 18.23 8.36
N PRO A 544 1.71 17.82 8.83
CA PRO A 544 2.95 18.39 8.36
C PRO A 544 3.19 18.09 6.87
N LEU A 545 3.82 19.05 6.21
CA LEU A 545 4.28 18.91 4.83
C LEU A 545 5.49 17.97 4.77
N PRO A 546 5.63 17.16 3.70
CA PRO A 546 6.86 16.43 3.46
C PRO A 546 8.05 17.41 3.34
N PRO A 547 9.25 17.05 3.82
CA PRO A 547 10.42 17.93 3.70
C PRO A 547 10.83 18.17 2.24
N ILE A 548 10.53 17.22 1.35
CA ILE A 548 10.68 17.34 -0.10
C ILE A 548 9.61 18.25 -0.76
N GLY A 549 8.63 18.74 0.01
CA GLY A 549 7.45 19.44 -0.50
C GLY A 549 6.36 18.47 -0.97
N ARG A 550 5.18 19.01 -1.32
CA ARG A 550 4.12 18.21 -1.94
C ARG A 550 4.59 17.77 -3.32
N GLN A 551 4.53 16.47 -3.60
CA GLN A 551 4.95 15.90 -4.88
C GLN A 551 3.72 15.45 -5.65
N PHE A 552 3.54 15.98 -6.85
CA PHE A 552 2.54 15.56 -7.82
C PHE A 552 3.28 15.29 -9.12
N GLY A 553 3.09 14.13 -9.73
CA GLY A 553 3.77 13.87 -11.00
C GLY A 553 3.66 12.44 -11.47
N THR A 554 4.14 12.24 -12.69
CA THR A 554 4.07 10.97 -13.39
C THR A 554 5.36 10.19 -13.19
N TYR A 555 5.21 8.88 -13.04
CA TYR A 555 6.29 7.91 -12.97
C TYR A 555 6.16 6.92 -14.11
N PHE A 556 7.29 6.54 -14.70
CA PHE A 556 7.35 5.48 -15.70
C PHE A 556 7.92 4.22 -15.08
N ALA A 557 7.09 3.18 -15.02
CA ALA A 557 7.52 1.83 -14.70
C ALA A 557 7.68 1.03 -16.00
N PRO A 558 8.92 0.65 -16.38
CA PRO A 558 9.13 -0.17 -17.56
C PRO A 558 8.43 -1.52 -17.39
N GLY A 559 7.72 -1.93 -18.44
CA GLY A 559 7.07 -3.23 -18.51
C GLY A 559 8.10 -4.34 -18.52
N GLU A 560 7.83 -5.40 -17.76
CA GLU A 560 8.80 -6.48 -17.53
C GLU A 560 8.76 -7.53 -18.64
N ASP A 561 7.69 -7.59 -19.45
CA ASP A 561 7.59 -8.48 -20.61
C ASP A 561 7.87 -7.68 -21.90
N THR A 562 8.90 -8.06 -22.65
CA THR A 562 9.24 -7.42 -23.94
C THR A 562 8.29 -7.85 -25.06
N LYS A 563 7.55 -8.96 -24.90
CA LYS A 563 6.62 -9.50 -25.90
C LYS A 563 5.19 -8.97 -25.73
N ARG A 564 4.81 -8.58 -24.52
CA ARG A 564 3.56 -7.87 -24.22
C ARG A 564 3.94 -6.49 -23.72
N ASN A 565 3.69 -5.43 -24.50
CA ASN A 565 4.02 -4.05 -24.14
C ASN A 565 3.35 -3.66 -22.80
N THR A 566 4.04 -3.92 -21.68
CA THR A 566 3.52 -3.83 -20.31
C THR A 566 4.01 -2.57 -19.60
N ASN A 567 4.57 -1.63 -20.36
CA ASN A 567 5.02 -0.35 -19.85
C ASN A 567 3.87 0.43 -19.21
N ARG A 568 4.13 1.02 -18.04
CA ARG A 568 3.09 1.68 -17.25
C ARG A 568 3.48 3.11 -16.94
N LEU A 569 2.49 3.99 -17.00
CA LEU A 569 2.56 5.32 -16.42
C LEU A 569 1.68 5.32 -15.18
N SER A 570 2.22 5.83 -14.08
CA SER A 570 1.50 6.00 -12.82
C SER A 570 1.62 7.45 -12.36
N TYR A 571 0.62 7.96 -11.67
CA TYR A 571 0.61 9.29 -11.08
C TYR A 571 0.73 9.17 -9.57
N LEU A 572 1.69 9.87 -8.97
CA LEU A 572 1.85 9.96 -7.52
C LEU A 572 1.32 11.30 -7.01
N SER A 573 0.50 11.24 -5.97
CA SER A 573 -0.05 12.38 -5.24
C SER A 573 0.38 12.29 -3.77
N TYR A 574 1.53 12.90 -3.45
CA TYR A 574 2.11 12.90 -2.10
C TYR A 574 1.96 14.28 -1.44
N THR A 575 1.05 14.35 -0.49
CA THR A 575 0.50 15.61 0.02
C THR A 575 0.98 15.97 1.42
N ASN A 576 1.00 15.02 2.35
CA ASN A 576 1.32 15.23 3.76
C ASN A 576 1.96 13.96 4.37
N ILE A 577 2.52 14.07 5.57
CA ILE A 577 3.09 12.93 6.31
C ILE A 577 1.96 12.16 7.00
N GLY A 578 1.46 11.10 6.36
CA GLY A 578 0.25 10.40 6.80
C GLY A 578 0.34 9.77 8.19
N ARG A 579 1.44 9.12 8.54
CA ARG A 579 1.68 8.53 9.87
C ARG A 579 1.54 9.51 11.03
N TRP A 580 1.75 10.81 10.79
CA TRP A 580 1.57 11.85 11.81
C TRP A 580 0.12 11.89 12.32
N TYR A 581 -0.84 11.59 11.44
CA TYR A 581 -2.26 11.55 11.78
C TYR A 581 -2.54 10.59 12.95
N LEU A 582 -2.00 9.37 12.93
CA LEU A 582 -2.14 8.40 14.01
C LEU A 582 -1.33 8.82 15.25
N LEU A 583 -0.05 9.16 15.05
CA LEU A 583 0.87 9.44 16.16
C LEU A 583 0.47 10.67 16.97
N GLN A 584 -0.17 11.65 16.34
CA GLN A 584 -0.64 12.87 16.98
C GLN A 584 -2.15 12.95 17.12
N PHE A 585 -2.89 11.86 16.90
CA PHE A 585 -4.36 11.87 16.93
C PHE A 585 -4.94 12.41 18.24
N HIS A 586 -4.22 12.30 19.35
CA HIS A 586 -4.61 12.84 20.65
C HIS A 586 -4.48 14.38 20.76
N ARG A 587 -3.80 15.04 19.82
CA ARG A 587 -3.51 16.49 19.88
C ARG A 587 -3.44 17.20 18.54
N LEU A 588 -3.98 16.61 17.45
CA LEU A 588 -3.91 17.18 16.10
C LEU A 588 -4.33 18.65 16.00
N ARG A 589 -5.35 19.06 16.77
CA ARG A 589 -5.93 20.41 16.74
C ARG A 589 -5.50 21.28 17.93
N SER A 590 -4.76 20.71 18.89
CA SER A 590 -4.43 21.41 20.13
C SER A 590 -3.63 22.70 19.88
N ASP A 591 -2.75 22.70 18.88
CA ASP A 591 -1.98 23.91 18.50
C ASP A 591 -2.83 24.92 17.68
N LEU A 592 -3.99 24.51 17.16
CA LEU A 592 -4.84 25.33 16.29
C LEU A 592 -5.99 26.01 17.05
N ASP A 593 -6.73 25.24 17.86
CA ASP A 593 -7.92 25.71 18.57
C ASP A 593 -7.87 25.45 20.09
N GLY A 594 -6.78 24.89 20.61
CA GLY A 594 -6.62 24.59 22.03
C GLY A 594 -7.41 23.36 22.51
N LEU A 595 -8.13 22.66 21.62
CA LEU A 595 -8.88 21.47 21.98
C LEU A 595 -7.94 20.25 22.04
N CYS A 596 -7.98 19.54 23.16
CA CYS A 596 -7.37 18.22 23.27
C CYS A 596 -8.20 17.21 22.48
N GLY A 597 -7.52 16.32 21.75
CA GLY A 597 -8.17 15.17 21.14
C GLY A 597 -8.38 14.02 22.13
N PRO A 598 -8.92 12.89 21.67
CA PRO A 598 -9.11 11.70 22.51
C PRO A 598 -7.79 11.12 23.02
N HIS A 599 -7.86 10.40 24.13
CA HIS A 599 -6.76 9.54 24.54
C HIS A 599 -6.62 8.34 23.60
N VAL A 600 -5.41 8.10 23.13
CA VAL A 600 -5.13 7.09 22.11
C VAL A 600 -4.45 5.89 22.73
N LEU A 601 -5.01 4.69 22.51
CA LEU A 601 -4.36 3.42 22.76
C LEU A 601 -3.97 2.77 21.43
N ALA A 602 -2.69 2.80 21.09
CA ALA A 602 -2.14 2.15 19.91
C ALA A 602 -1.66 0.74 20.27
N LEU A 603 -2.30 -0.30 19.72
CA LEU A 603 -1.88 -1.68 19.91
C LEU A 603 -1.13 -2.15 18.66
N SER A 604 0.15 -2.53 18.78
CA SER A 604 0.92 -3.02 17.61
C SER A 604 1.13 -4.53 17.66
N GLY A 605 0.97 -5.18 16.50
CA GLY A 605 1.09 -6.63 16.34
C GLY A 605 2.49 -7.10 15.96
N THR A 606 3.19 -6.32 15.11
CA THR A 606 4.64 -6.43 15.04
C THR A 606 5.23 -5.64 16.19
N SER A 607 5.98 -6.37 16.99
CA SER A 607 6.64 -5.92 18.20
C SER A 607 7.64 -4.78 17.91
N TYR A 608 8.29 -4.26 18.96
CA TYR A 608 9.25 -3.15 18.91
C TYR A 608 10.42 -3.40 17.94
N LEU A 609 10.37 -2.89 16.70
CA LEU A 609 11.43 -3.02 15.69
C LEU A 609 11.96 -1.64 15.29
N PRO A 610 12.77 -0.97 16.14
CA PRO A 610 13.12 0.45 15.96
C PRO A 610 13.81 0.78 14.64
N ASP A 611 14.53 -0.19 14.04
CA ASP A 611 15.18 -0.03 12.73
C ASP A 611 14.20 -0.14 11.54
N SER A 612 13.00 -0.69 11.73
CA SER A 612 12.01 -0.79 10.66
C SER A 612 11.28 0.52 10.43
N VAL A 613 11.41 1.05 9.22
CA VAL A 613 10.73 2.26 8.73
C VAL A 613 9.22 2.07 8.58
N ARG A 614 8.79 0.83 8.39
CA ARG A 614 7.41 0.45 8.02
C ARG A 614 6.60 -0.02 9.22
N LEU A 615 7.23 -0.79 10.11
CA LEU A 615 6.52 -1.51 11.16
C LEU A 615 6.64 -0.82 12.54
N HIS A 616 7.66 0.02 12.76
CA HIS A 616 7.85 0.68 14.04
C HIS A 616 6.90 1.85 14.23
N VAL A 617 6.11 1.81 15.30
CA VAL A 617 5.22 2.93 15.69
C VAL A 617 6.06 4.03 16.34
N GLY A 618 6.12 5.21 15.71
CA GLY A 618 6.81 6.39 16.24
C GLY A 618 8.10 6.75 15.51
N THR A 619 9.18 6.99 16.24
CA THR A 619 10.55 7.33 15.77
C THR A 619 11.52 6.23 16.15
N LYS A 620 12.75 6.23 15.62
CA LYS A 620 13.76 5.19 15.93
C LYS A 620 14.00 5.01 17.42
N HIS A 621 13.90 6.09 18.18
CA HIS A 621 14.16 6.10 19.62
C HIS A 621 12.89 5.98 20.47
N SER A 622 11.70 6.05 19.87
CA SER A 622 10.45 5.92 20.64
C SER A 622 10.26 4.49 21.10
N LYS A 623 10.07 4.32 22.42
CA LYS A 623 9.74 3.03 23.04
C LYS A 623 8.23 2.95 23.33
N PRO A 624 7.64 1.74 23.30
CA PRO A 624 6.28 1.55 23.75
C PRO A 624 6.19 1.84 25.25
N GLN A 625 5.08 2.42 25.70
CA GLN A 625 4.79 2.64 27.12
C GLN A 625 4.29 1.37 27.82
N GLY A 626 3.89 0.35 27.05
CA GLY A 626 3.45 -0.93 27.59
C GLY A 626 3.80 -2.13 26.72
N LEU A 627 3.93 -3.28 27.36
CA LEU A 627 4.12 -4.57 26.69
C LEU A 627 2.98 -5.52 27.03
N LEU A 628 2.43 -6.14 26.00
CA LEU A 628 1.52 -7.27 26.12
C LEU A 628 2.32 -8.52 25.80
N LEU A 629 2.68 -9.26 26.84
CA LEU A 629 3.43 -10.50 26.71
C LEU A 629 2.49 -11.65 26.34
N PRO A 630 2.93 -12.57 25.47
CA PRO A 630 2.20 -13.81 25.26
C PRO A 630 2.22 -14.69 26.52
N GLU A 631 1.35 -15.71 26.55
CA GLU A 631 1.35 -16.73 27.60
C GLU A 631 2.68 -17.51 27.60
N ASP A 632 3.10 -18.04 28.76
CA ASP A 632 4.37 -18.77 28.87
C ASP A 632 4.44 -19.95 27.90
N ARG A 633 3.33 -20.69 27.75
CA ARG A 633 3.21 -21.79 26.77
C ARG A 633 3.52 -21.34 25.33
N ALA A 634 3.14 -20.11 24.96
CA ALA A 634 3.43 -19.58 23.64
C ALA A 634 4.88 -19.12 23.49
N MET A 635 5.53 -18.68 24.57
CA MET A 635 6.97 -18.40 24.59
C MET A 635 7.79 -19.69 24.45
N ASP A 636 7.42 -20.73 25.19
CA ASP A 636 8.05 -22.05 25.12
C ASP A 636 7.91 -22.63 23.70
N ALA A 637 6.70 -22.56 23.14
CA ALA A 637 6.44 -23.02 21.77
C ALA A 637 7.27 -22.30 20.70
N ILE A 638 7.65 -21.03 20.91
CA ILE A 638 8.57 -20.33 19.99
C ILE A 638 9.98 -20.91 20.10
N GLY A 639 10.43 -21.20 21.32
CA GLY A 639 11.74 -21.83 21.56
C GLY A 639 11.81 -23.26 21.02
N ASP A 640 10.70 -23.99 21.05
CA ASP A 640 10.57 -25.35 20.52
C ASP A 640 10.33 -25.39 18.99
N SER A 641 10.11 -24.24 18.34
CA SER A 641 9.95 -24.17 16.88
C SER A 641 11.28 -24.31 16.16
N GLU A 642 11.25 -24.95 15.00
CA GLU A 642 12.46 -25.20 14.21
C GLU A 642 12.54 -24.28 12.99
N PHE A 643 13.71 -23.70 12.76
CA PHE A 643 14.00 -22.85 11.60
C PHE A 643 15.13 -23.44 10.76
N ARG A 644 14.87 -23.72 9.48
CA ARG A 644 15.81 -24.34 8.54
C ARG A 644 16.01 -23.49 7.28
N TYR A 645 17.26 -23.37 6.82
CA TYR A 645 17.57 -22.96 5.45
C TYR A 645 17.45 -24.18 4.53
N LEU A 646 16.57 -24.14 3.54
CA LEU A 646 16.41 -25.21 2.57
C LEU A 646 16.72 -24.71 1.16
N PRO A 647 18.00 -24.49 0.80
CA PRO A 647 18.35 -24.08 -0.56
C PRO A 647 18.03 -25.20 -1.54
N LEU A 648 17.31 -24.86 -2.60
CA LEU A 648 16.85 -25.81 -3.61
C LEU A 648 17.73 -25.72 -4.86
N SER A 649 18.01 -26.86 -5.47
CA SER A 649 18.87 -26.95 -6.66
C SER A 649 18.07 -27.25 -7.92
N SER A 650 18.52 -26.69 -9.04
CA SER A 650 18.08 -27.10 -10.37
C SER A 650 18.61 -28.49 -10.73
N ALA A 651 18.17 -29.04 -11.87
CA ALA A 651 18.72 -30.28 -12.43
C ALA A 651 20.24 -30.21 -12.69
N THR A 652 20.81 -29.01 -12.86
CA THR A 652 22.26 -28.80 -13.06
C THR A 652 23.02 -28.50 -11.77
N ARG A 653 22.42 -28.81 -10.59
CA ARG A 653 23.00 -28.57 -9.26
C ARG A 653 23.31 -27.09 -8.95
N THR A 654 22.69 -26.16 -9.66
CA THR A 654 22.80 -24.73 -9.35
C THR A 654 21.71 -24.32 -8.37
N ALA A 655 22.05 -23.48 -7.39
CA ALA A 655 21.08 -22.97 -6.42
C ALA A 655 20.00 -22.10 -7.10
N LEU A 656 18.73 -22.38 -6.82
CA LEU A 656 17.58 -21.69 -7.39
C LEU A 656 17.34 -20.35 -6.66
N ARG A 657 17.51 -19.27 -7.40
CA ARG A 657 17.37 -17.89 -6.90
C ARG A 657 16.17 -17.22 -7.56
N VAL A 658 15.13 -16.90 -6.80
CA VAL A 658 13.97 -16.14 -7.33
C VAL A 658 14.17 -14.65 -7.13
N SER A 659 14.64 -14.23 -5.96
CA SER A 659 14.78 -12.81 -5.64
C SER A 659 15.94 -12.15 -6.40
N GLY A 660 15.62 -11.05 -7.08
CA GLY A 660 16.56 -10.30 -7.90
C GLY A 660 16.65 -10.79 -9.35
N VAL A 661 15.91 -11.85 -9.70
CA VAL A 661 15.67 -12.25 -11.09
C VAL A 661 14.59 -11.35 -11.70
N PRO A 662 14.69 -10.95 -12.98
CA PRO A 662 13.63 -10.21 -13.67
C PRO A 662 12.29 -10.97 -13.69
N GLU A 663 11.15 -10.30 -13.56
CA GLU A 663 9.84 -10.97 -13.43
C GLU A 663 9.51 -11.93 -14.58
N TRP A 664 9.91 -11.60 -15.82
CA TRP A 664 9.70 -12.47 -16.98
C TRP A 664 10.43 -13.82 -16.88
N GLU A 665 11.55 -13.89 -16.16
CA GLU A 665 12.26 -15.14 -15.86
C GLU A 665 11.70 -15.84 -14.60
N LYS A 666 11.11 -15.09 -13.66
CA LYS A 666 10.65 -15.64 -12.37
C LYS A 666 9.67 -16.80 -12.51
N ARG A 667 8.80 -16.78 -13.53
CA ARG A 667 7.86 -17.90 -13.79
C ARG A 667 8.59 -19.24 -13.93
N GLY A 668 9.68 -19.26 -14.70
CA GLY A 668 10.47 -20.47 -14.92
C GLY A 668 11.19 -20.92 -13.65
N VAL A 669 11.76 -19.98 -12.90
CA VAL A 669 12.47 -20.28 -11.65
C VAL A 669 11.52 -20.75 -10.55
N LEU A 670 10.35 -20.12 -10.40
CA LEU A 670 9.31 -20.53 -9.45
C LEU A 670 8.78 -21.94 -9.73
N ALA A 671 8.56 -22.27 -11.01
CA ALA A 671 8.18 -23.63 -11.40
C ALA A 671 9.29 -24.64 -11.09
N ALA A 672 10.56 -24.30 -11.36
CA ALA A 672 11.69 -25.14 -11.01
C ALA A 672 11.83 -25.33 -9.48
N LEU A 673 11.56 -24.28 -8.70
CA LEU A 673 11.57 -24.31 -7.24
C LEU A 673 10.47 -25.24 -6.72
N ALA A 674 9.23 -25.09 -7.20
CA ALA A 674 8.11 -25.97 -6.89
C ALA A 674 8.42 -27.44 -7.23
N ASN A 675 8.98 -27.70 -8.42
CA ASN A 675 9.37 -29.04 -8.84
C ASN A 675 10.49 -29.63 -7.95
N SER A 676 11.43 -28.81 -7.47
CA SER A 676 12.49 -29.25 -6.55
C SER A 676 12.00 -29.53 -5.12
N LEU A 677 10.88 -28.92 -4.71
CA LEU A 677 10.21 -29.22 -3.45
C LEU A 677 9.43 -30.53 -3.51
N ALA A 678 8.66 -30.72 -4.58
CA ALA A 678 7.82 -31.90 -4.77
C ALA A 678 8.61 -33.13 -5.23
N GLU A 679 9.69 -32.99 -6.02
CA GLU A 679 10.37 -34.11 -6.68
C GLU A 679 9.37 -35.12 -7.30
N ALA A 680 9.77 -36.35 -7.63
CA ALA A 680 8.80 -37.36 -8.06
C ALA A 680 8.09 -37.96 -6.83
N GLY A 681 6.79 -37.75 -6.70
CA GLY A 681 5.98 -38.36 -5.62
C GLY A 681 5.88 -37.56 -4.31
N GLY A 682 6.18 -36.26 -4.32
CA GLY A 682 5.96 -35.35 -3.19
C GLY A 682 7.21 -34.99 -2.38
N GLY A 683 8.29 -35.79 -2.50
CA GLY A 683 9.65 -35.35 -2.17
C GLY A 683 9.79 -34.78 -0.76
N LYS A 684 10.29 -33.54 -0.68
CA LYS A 684 10.52 -32.84 0.61
C LYS A 684 9.22 -32.45 1.29
N LEU A 685 8.18 -32.10 0.53
CA LEU A 685 6.86 -31.75 1.08
C LEU A 685 6.15 -32.96 1.68
N ALA A 686 6.22 -34.11 1.01
CA ALA A 686 5.66 -35.36 1.53
C ALA A 686 6.39 -35.86 2.78
N ALA A 687 7.72 -35.73 2.82
CA ALA A 687 8.51 -36.07 3.99
C ALA A 687 8.11 -35.21 5.21
N GLU A 688 7.96 -33.90 5.02
CA GLU A 688 7.52 -32.98 6.07
C GLU A 688 6.11 -33.29 6.58
N LEU A 689 5.17 -33.58 5.66
CA LEU A 689 3.81 -33.98 6.05
C LEU A 689 3.80 -35.29 6.84
N ALA A 690 4.65 -36.24 6.49
CA ALA A 690 4.80 -37.49 7.23
C ALA A 690 5.41 -37.26 8.61
N GLU A 691 6.43 -36.39 8.72
CA GLU A 691 7.06 -36.01 9.99
C GLU A 691 6.03 -35.35 10.93
N ILE A 692 5.29 -34.35 10.45
CA ILE A 692 4.22 -33.70 11.23
C ILE A 692 3.14 -34.70 11.64
N THR A 693 2.79 -35.66 10.77
CA THR A 693 1.81 -36.71 11.10
C THR A 693 2.33 -37.62 12.22
N GLN A 694 3.61 -37.99 12.18
CA GLN A 694 4.24 -38.77 13.26
C GLN A 694 4.30 -37.98 14.56
N LEU A 695 4.63 -36.69 14.51
CA LEU A 695 4.56 -35.79 15.66
C LEU A 695 3.14 -35.69 16.22
N GLY A 696 2.12 -35.64 15.36
CA GLY A 696 0.70 -35.66 15.75
C GLY A 696 0.29 -36.95 16.47
N ALA A 697 0.90 -38.09 16.12
CA ALA A 697 0.69 -39.34 16.85
C ALA A 697 1.47 -39.40 18.17
N ALA A 698 2.67 -38.81 18.24
CA ALA A 698 3.53 -38.85 19.42
C ALA A 698 3.17 -37.80 20.49
N LYS A 699 2.76 -36.60 20.06
CA LYS A 699 2.45 -35.42 20.88
C LYS A 699 1.14 -34.77 20.38
N PRO A 700 -0.01 -35.44 20.56
CA PRO A 700 -1.29 -34.99 19.99
C PRO A 700 -1.70 -33.60 20.47
N GLU A 701 -1.40 -33.23 21.72
CA GLU A 701 -1.69 -31.92 22.30
C GLU A 701 -0.96 -30.74 21.64
N LEU A 702 0.10 -31.03 20.87
CA LEU A 702 0.87 -30.03 20.12
C LEU A 702 0.68 -30.15 18.61
N TRP A 703 0.49 -31.36 18.06
CA TRP A 703 0.61 -31.63 16.62
C TRP A 703 -0.59 -32.34 15.98
N ALA A 704 -1.61 -32.75 16.74
CA ALA A 704 -2.79 -33.42 16.18
C ALA A 704 -3.53 -32.53 15.17
N ASP A 705 -3.93 -33.11 14.05
CA ASP A 705 -4.61 -32.42 12.95
C ASP A 705 -3.86 -31.15 12.47
N ARG A 706 -2.52 -31.22 12.35
CA ARG A 706 -1.67 -30.10 11.86
C ARG A 706 -0.84 -30.42 10.63
N ALA A 707 -1.02 -31.60 10.02
CA ALA A 707 -0.30 -32.01 8.80
C ALA A 707 -0.77 -31.22 7.56
N ARG A 708 -0.45 -29.92 7.56
CA ARG A 708 -0.75 -28.95 6.52
C ARG A 708 0.43 -27.98 6.37
N LEU A 709 0.76 -27.62 5.13
CA LEU A 709 1.89 -26.78 4.77
C LEU A 709 1.42 -25.43 4.20
N LEU A 710 2.10 -24.37 4.61
CA LEU A 710 1.86 -23.02 4.10
C LEU A 710 3.03 -22.53 3.25
N LEU A 711 2.81 -22.26 1.96
CA LEU A 711 3.85 -21.81 1.04
C LEU A 711 3.64 -20.32 0.70
N LEU A 712 4.58 -19.48 1.12
CA LEU A 712 4.51 -18.02 1.00
C LEU A 712 5.30 -17.50 -0.21
N VAL A 713 4.59 -16.72 -1.03
CA VAL A 713 5.12 -16.01 -2.21
C VAL A 713 4.77 -14.51 -2.14
N ASN A 714 5.14 -13.70 -3.12
CA ASN A 714 4.90 -12.25 -3.06
C ASN A 714 3.60 -11.79 -3.76
N SER A 715 3.02 -12.59 -4.66
CA SER A 715 1.80 -12.21 -5.40
C SER A 715 0.85 -13.36 -5.67
N TYR A 716 -0.41 -13.04 -5.99
CA TYR A 716 -1.43 -14.04 -6.34
C TYR A 716 -1.07 -14.81 -7.61
N ASP A 717 -0.44 -14.13 -8.59
CA ASP A 717 0.04 -14.76 -9.82
C ASP A 717 1.15 -15.77 -9.53
N GLN A 718 2.08 -15.42 -8.62
CA GLN A 718 3.12 -16.36 -8.17
C GLN A 718 2.50 -17.55 -7.43
N ALA A 719 1.44 -17.33 -6.65
CA ALA A 719 0.77 -18.40 -5.92
C ALA A 719 0.17 -19.43 -6.89
N LYS A 720 -0.48 -18.94 -7.95
CA LYS A 720 -0.98 -19.78 -9.04
C LYS A 720 0.13 -20.54 -9.77
N ILE A 721 1.21 -19.85 -10.15
CA ILE A 721 2.35 -20.49 -10.85
C ILE A 721 2.93 -21.64 -10.03
N VAL A 722 3.16 -21.41 -8.74
CA VAL A 722 3.70 -22.43 -7.83
C VAL A 722 2.72 -23.58 -7.63
N SER A 723 1.43 -23.30 -7.39
CA SER A 723 0.44 -24.37 -7.23
C SER A 723 0.26 -25.22 -8.48
N ASP A 724 0.28 -24.60 -9.67
CA ASP A 724 0.17 -25.32 -10.94
C ASP A 724 1.36 -26.26 -11.14
N ALA A 725 2.58 -25.79 -10.85
CA ALA A 725 3.78 -26.61 -10.92
C ALA A 725 3.75 -27.75 -9.88
N LEU A 726 3.31 -27.48 -8.65
CA LEU A 726 3.17 -28.50 -7.61
C LEU A 726 2.14 -29.57 -7.98
N ARG A 727 0.98 -29.19 -8.52
CA ARG A 727 -0.05 -30.15 -8.97
C ARG A 727 0.44 -31.05 -10.11
N GLN A 728 1.28 -30.51 -10.99
CA GLN A 728 1.90 -31.29 -12.06
C GLN A 728 2.97 -32.25 -11.53
N ALA A 729 3.83 -31.80 -10.62
CA ALA A 729 4.89 -32.62 -10.04
C ALA A 729 4.36 -33.67 -9.04
N TRP A 730 3.27 -33.35 -8.35
CA TRP A 730 2.66 -34.17 -7.30
C TRP A 730 1.19 -34.51 -7.62
N ALA A 731 0.96 -35.13 -8.77
CA ALA A 731 -0.38 -35.41 -9.30
C ALA A 731 -1.29 -36.20 -8.35
N GLN A 732 -0.73 -37.06 -7.49
CA GLN A 732 -1.50 -37.83 -6.50
C GLN A 732 -2.20 -36.96 -5.44
N GLU A 733 -1.67 -35.78 -5.16
CA GLU A 733 -2.20 -34.84 -4.16
C GLU A 733 -2.76 -33.57 -4.80
N ALA A 734 -3.01 -33.59 -6.12
CA ALA A 734 -3.42 -32.40 -6.85
C ALA A 734 -4.70 -31.75 -6.31
N SER A 735 -5.67 -32.56 -5.85
CA SER A 735 -6.92 -32.12 -5.20
C SER A 735 -6.72 -31.53 -3.79
N HIS A 736 -5.54 -31.71 -3.20
CA HIS A 736 -5.19 -31.23 -1.86
C HIS A 736 -4.26 -30.00 -1.89
N ILE A 737 -3.89 -29.51 -3.08
CA ILE A 737 -3.02 -28.34 -3.29
C ILE A 737 -3.85 -27.14 -3.73
N TYR A 738 -4.02 -26.19 -2.82
CA TYR A 738 -4.80 -24.98 -3.02
C TYR A 738 -3.90 -23.78 -3.26
N HIS A 739 -4.42 -22.80 -3.99
CA HIS A 739 -3.86 -21.45 -3.99
C HIS A 739 -4.92 -20.43 -3.62
N LEU A 740 -4.46 -19.37 -2.98
CA LEU A 740 -5.30 -18.23 -2.66
C LEU A 740 -5.51 -17.37 -3.92
N ALA A 741 -6.75 -17.00 -4.22
CA ALA A 741 -7.10 -16.06 -5.28
C ALA A 741 -7.64 -14.73 -4.73
N ARG A 742 -7.62 -13.68 -5.57
CA ARG A 742 -8.32 -12.43 -5.26
C ARG A 742 -9.81 -12.63 -5.44
N THR A 743 -10.61 -12.04 -4.54
CA THR A 743 -12.04 -11.89 -4.77
C THR A 743 -12.24 -11.11 -6.08
N PRO A 744 -12.93 -11.67 -7.09
CA PRO A 744 -13.13 -11.00 -8.37
C PRO A 744 -13.82 -9.64 -8.15
N LYS A 745 -13.40 -8.62 -8.91
CA LYS A 745 -14.16 -7.36 -9.00
C LYS A 745 -15.45 -7.66 -9.75
N SER A 746 -16.56 -7.04 -9.35
CA SER A 746 -17.83 -7.16 -10.05
C SER A 746 -17.64 -6.87 -11.55
N GLY A 747 -18.21 -7.76 -12.39
CA GLY A 747 -18.15 -7.67 -13.86
C GLY A 747 -17.26 -8.72 -14.56
N GLU A 748 -16.23 -9.30 -13.92
CA GLU A 748 -15.36 -10.29 -14.58
C GLU A 748 -15.97 -11.70 -14.69
N GLY A 749 -17.15 -11.92 -14.11
CA GLY A 749 -17.86 -13.21 -14.13
C GLY A 749 -19.05 -13.30 -15.10
N ASP A 750 -19.44 -12.19 -15.74
CA ASP A 750 -20.69 -12.12 -16.53
C ASP A 750 -20.48 -11.62 -17.97
N GLU A 751 -19.25 -11.67 -18.51
CA GLU A 751 -19.08 -11.61 -19.96
C GLU A 751 -19.62 -12.91 -20.58
N LEU A 752 -20.89 -12.86 -21.00
CA LEU A 752 -21.51 -13.74 -21.97
C LEU A 752 -20.75 -13.65 -23.31
N VAL A 753 -19.59 -14.30 -23.40
CA VAL A 753 -18.96 -14.58 -24.69
C VAL A 753 -19.75 -15.74 -25.33
N GLY A 754 -20.72 -15.38 -26.17
CA GLY A 754 -21.35 -16.33 -27.10
C GLY A 754 -22.43 -17.24 -26.52
N GLY A 755 -23.26 -16.77 -25.58
CA GLY A 755 -24.52 -17.45 -25.22
C GLY A 755 -24.38 -18.86 -24.62
N THR A 756 -23.18 -19.21 -24.12
CA THR A 756 -22.98 -20.42 -23.31
C THR A 756 -22.70 -19.98 -21.87
N PRO A 757 -23.35 -20.57 -20.86
CA PRO A 757 -23.02 -20.30 -19.47
C PRO A 757 -21.54 -20.58 -19.26
N TYR A 758 -20.84 -19.69 -18.54
CA TYR A 758 -19.50 -19.96 -18.03
C TYR A 758 -19.51 -21.32 -17.33
N LYS A 759 -18.92 -22.34 -17.97
CA LYS A 759 -18.68 -23.63 -17.33
C LYS A 759 -17.52 -23.42 -16.36
N PRO A 760 -17.70 -23.62 -15.04
CA PRO A 760 -16.58 -23.75 -14.13
C PRO A 760 -15.64 -24.81 -14.71
N THR A 761 -14.37 -24.46 -14.92
CA THR A 761 -13.35 -25.47 -15.21
C THR A 761 -13.16 -26.35 -13.96
N ASP A 762 -12.69 -27.59 -14.14
CA ASP A 762 -12.32 -28.51 -13.04
C ASP A 762 -11.36 -27.89 -11.99
N ASP A 763 -10.72 -26.75 -12.31
CA ASP A 763 -9.88 -25.97 -11.39
C ASP A 763 -10.64 -25.30 -10.22
N SER A 764 -11.98 -25.22 -10.27
CA SER A 764 -12.76 -24.50 -9.26
C SER A 764 -12.69 -25.09 -7.84
N GLU A 765 -12.36 -26.37 -7.69
CA GLU A 765 -12.28 -27.04 -6.39
C GLU A 765 -10.98 -26.75 -5.61
N THR A 766 -9.93 -26.23 -6.26
CA THR A 766 -8.60 -26.00 -5.63
C THR A 766 -8.22 -24.51 -5.53
N ILE A 767 -9.21 -23.63 -5.67
CA ILE A 767 -9.08 -22.18 -5.53
C ILE A 767 -9.75 -21.76 -4.23
N LEU A 768 -8.99 -21.14 -3.33
CA LEU A 768 -9.55 -20.55 -2.11
C LEU A 768 -9.64 -19.04 -2.26
N GLN A 769 -10.82 -18.46 -2.02
CA GLN A 769 -10.96 -17.01 -1.98
C GLN A 769 -10.35 -16.45 -0.70
N ARG A 770 -9.85 -15.21 -0.75
CA ARG A 770 -9.27 -14.54 0.43
C ARG A 770 -10.25 -14.49 1.61
N THR A 771 -11.53 -14.31 1.35
CA THR A 771 -12.60 -14.25 2.37
C THR A 771 -12.78 -15.56 3.12
N ASP A 772 -12.42 -16.68 2.50
CA ASP A 772 -12.70 -18.01 3.03
C ASP A 772 -11.45 -18.66 3.62
N ILE A 773 -10.35 -17.92 3.75
CA ILE A 773 -9.05 -18.47 4.18
C ILE A 773 -9.10 -19.12 5.57
N GLU A 774 -9.92 -18.61 6.50
CA GLU A 774 -10.12 -19.20 7.84
C GLU A 774 -10.71 -20.63 7.77
N THR A 775 -11.38 -20.97 6.66
CA THR A 775 -12.00 -22.28 6.46
C THR A 775 -11.08 -23.33 5.88
N PHE A 776 -9.83 -22.98 5.51
CA PHE A 776 -8.90 -23.91 4.87
C PHE A 776 -8.75 -25.24 5.63
N ALA A 777 -8.69 -25.21 6.96
CA ALA A 777 -8.57 -26.42 7.79
C ALA A 777 -9.77 -27.38 7.69
N GLN A 778 -10.92 -26.87 7.25
CA GLN A 778 -12.16 -27.64 7.05
C GLN A 778 -12.26 -28.21 5.63
N THR A 779 -11.40 -27.74 4.73
CA THR A 779 -11.23 -28.34 3.40
C THR A 779 -10.40 -29.61 3.49
N GLY A 780 -10.37 -30.38 2.40
CA GLY A 780 -9.40 -31.46 2.24
C GLY A 780 -7.97 -30.97 2.02
N GLY A 781 -7.69 -29.67 1.95
CA GLY A 781 -6.38 -29.12 1.59
C GLY A 781 -5.26 -29.49 2.56
N ARG A 782 -4.11 -29.88 1.98
CA ARG A 782 -2.85 -30.14 2.71
C ARG A 782 -1.78 -29.09 2.41
N VAL A 783 -1.84 -28.44 1.26
CA VAL A 783 -0.90 -27.38 0.88
C VAL A 783 -1.69 -26.14 0.48
N LEU A 784 -1.37 -25.00 1.10
CA LEU A 784 -1.89 -23.71 0.68
C LEU A 784 -0.76 -22.81 0.21
N VAL A 785 -0.81 -22.41 -1.07
CA VAL A 785 0.11 -21.43 -1.63
C VAL A 785 -0.56 -20.05 -1.61
N ALA A 786 0.10 -19.05 -1.03
CA ALA A 786 -0.50 -17.73 -0.92
C ALA A 786 0.51 -16.58 -0.85
N PRO A 787 0.07 -15.36 -1.24
CA PRO A 787 0.86 -14.16 -1.03
C PRO A 787 1.07 -13.90 0.46
N ILE A 788 2.30 -13.53 0.84
CA ILE A 788 2.67 -13.21 2.22
C ILE A 788 1.83 -12.08 2.82
N GLY A 789 1.50 -11.06 2.02
CA GLY A 789 0.61 -9.97 2.43
C GLY A 789 -0.87 -10.36 2.52
N ALA A 790 -1.28 -11.51 1.94
CA ALA A 790 -2.66 -11.97 1.97
C ALA A 790 -2.95 -12.91 3.15
N ILE A 791 -1.96 -13.70 3.60
CA ILE A 791 -1.99 -14.44 4.88
C ILE A 791 -1.46 -13.56 6.03
N GLY A 792 -1.55 -12.24 5.84
CA GLY A 792 -1.23 -11.27 6.87
C GLY A 792 -2.24 -11.31 8.02
N ARG A 793 -2.45 -10.15 8.62
CA ARG A 793 -3.20 -10.00 9.86
C ARG A 793 -4.71 -10.23 9.69
N GLY A 794 -5.42 -10.48 10.80
CA GLY A 794 -6.88 -10.65 10.82
C GLY A 794 -7.45 -12.07 10.66
N PHE A 795 -6.68 -13.05 10.15
CA PHE A 795 -7.21 -14.41 9.92
C PHE A 795 -6.84 -15.43 11.01
N ASN A 796 -7.84 -16.19 11.46
CA ASN A 796 -7.76 -17.26 12.43
C ASN A 796 -7.88 -18.65 11.76
N ILE A 797 -6.78 -19.18 11.21
CA ILE A 797 -6.78 -20.51 10.57
C ILE A 797 -6.46 -21.58 11.63
N LEU A 798 -7.50 -22.18 12.20
CA LEU A 798 -7.41 -23.15 13.30
C LEU A 798 -7.87 -24.54 12.88
N ASN A 799 -7.36 -25.58 13.52
CA ASN A 799 -7.80 -26.97 13.32
C ASN A 799 -9.15 -27.26 14.00
N GLN A 800 -9.63 -28.50 13.90
CA GLN A 800 -10.94 -28.89 14.45
C GLN A 800 -10.88 -29.48 15.87
N GLU A 801 -9.72 -29.43 16.52
CA GLU A 801 -9.54 -29.91 17.90
C GLU A 801 -10.27 -29.02 18.92
N ASP A 802 -10.47 -29.54 20.13
CA ASP A 802 -11.04 -28.79 21.26
C ASP A 802 -10.07 -28.81 22.47
N PRO A 803 -9.40 -27.69 22.80
CA PRO A 803 -9.51 -26.37 22.19
C PRO A 803 -8.82 -26.28 20.80
N PRO A 804 -9.30 -25.42 19.90
CA PRO A 804 -8.72 -25.28 18.56
C PRO A 804 -7.34 -24.62 18.62
N ILE A 805 -6.37 -25.24 17.95
CA ILE A 805 -4.97 -24.76 17.80
C ILE A 805 -4.67 -24.42 16.34
N ALA A 806 -3.47 -23.91 16.05
CA ALA A 806 -3.09 -23.54 14.68
C ALA A 806 -3.18 -24.72 13.70
N ALA A 807 -3.81 -24.51 12.53
CA ALA A 807 -4.04 -25.60 11.56
C ALA A 807 -2.78 -26.06 10.80
N PHE A 808 -1.79 -25.19 10.66
CA PHE A 808 -0.56 -25.46 9.91
C PHE A 808 0.54 -25.93 10.86
N GLY A 809 1.25 -26.99 10.48
CA GLY A 809 2.44 -27.49 11.16
C GLY A 809 3.73 -26.87 10.63
N ALA A 810 3.77 -26.45 9.35
CA ALA A 810 4.96 -25.86 8.76
C ALA A 810 4.67 -24.71 7.77
N VAL A 811 5.66 -23.82 7.61
CA VAL A 811 5.64 -22.68 6.70
C VAL A 811 6.92 -22.60 5.85
N TYR A 812 6.77 -22.29 4.57
CA TYR A 812 7.85 -22.20 3.59
C TYR A 812 7.89 -20.79 2.98
N PHE A 813 8.99 -20.07 3.19
CA PHE A 813 9.28 -18.78 2.55
C PHE A 813 9.98 -19.02 1.21
N LEU A 814 9.19 -19.11 0.13
CA LEU A 814 9.71 -19.43 -1.20
C LEU A 814 10.41 -18.26 -1.88
N VAL A 815 10.02 -17.02 -1.54
CA VAL A 815 10.57 -15.79 -2.10
C VAL A 815 10.83 -14.81 -0.96
N ARG A 816 11.92 -14.03 -1.03
CA ARG A 816 12.18 -12.99 -0.04
C ARG A 816 11.09 -11.91 -0.10
N PRO A 817 10.58 -11.43 1.05
CA PRO A 817 9.69 -10.28 1.08
C PRO A 817 10.52 -9.03 0.74
N TYR A 818 10.48 -8.60 -0.52
CA TYR A 818 11.20 -7.42 -0.99
C TYR A 818 10.18 -6.44 -1.60
N PRO A 819 10.16 -5.16 -1.18
CA PRO A 819 9.31 -4.16 -1.84
C PRO A 819 9.70 -4.03 -3.29
N HIS A 820 8.72 -3.84 -4.16
CA HIS A 820 9.04 -3.60 -5.57
C HIS A 820 9.91 -2.35 -5.69
N PRO A 821 11.00 -2.34 -6.49
CA PRO A 821 11.84 -1.15 -6.65
C PRO A 821 11.09 0.09 -7.15
N ASP A 822 9.91 -0.10 -7.73
CA ASP A 822 9.04 0.94 -8.28
C ASP A 822 7.82 1.25 -7.36
N ASP A 823 7.83 0.78 -6.10
CA ASP A 823 6.80 1.08 -5.10
C ASP A 823 7.01 2.50 -4.51
N MET A 824 6.35 3.49 -5.10
CA MET A 824 6.48 4.89 -4.68
C MET A 824 5.90 5.15 -3.28
N THR A 825 4.88 4.39 -2.87
CA THR A 825 4.31 4.49 -1.52
C THR A 825 5.32 4.01 -0.48
N ALA A 826 6.14 3.01 -0.80
CA ALA A 826 7.26 2.62 0.05
C ALA A 826 8.30 3.74 0.22
N LEU A 827 8.63 4.47 -0.84
CA LEU A 827 9.54 5.62 -0.75
C LEU A 827 8.93 6.74 0.11
N ALA A 828 7.65 7.04 -0.07
CA ALA A 828 6.92 8.02 0.74
C ALA A 828 6.89 7.64 2.24
N ARG A 829 6.68 6.36 2.55
CA ARG A 829 6.76 5.82 3.93
C ARG A 829 8.15 6.03 4.52
N GLU A 830 9.19 5.80 3.73
CA GLU A 830 10.57 5.96 4.19
C GLU A 830 10.94 7.42 4.47
N ILE A 831 10.62 8.35 3.56
CA ILE A 831 10.86 9.78 3.84
C ILE A 831 10.00 10.27 5.01
N ASN A 832 8.75 9.78 5.18
CA ASN A 832 7.91 10.08 6.33
C ASN A 832 8.60 9.67 7.64
N ARG A 833 9.11 8.44 7.73
CA ARG A 833 9.87 8.00 8.91
C ARG A 833 11.07 8.89 9.17
N ARG A 834 11.90 9.10 8.14
CA ARG A 834 13.15 9.85 8.29
C ARG A 834 12.90 11.28 8.73
N THR A 835 11.82 11.90 8.26
CA THR A 835 11.43 13.24 8.73
C THR A 835 11.20 13.24 10.24
N LEU A 836 10.52 12.23 10.79
CA LEU A 836 10.32 12.12 12.24
C LEU A 836 11.63 11.88 12.98
N ASP A 837 12.51 11.03 12.46
CA ASP A 837 13.82 10.77 13.06
C ASP A 837 14.70 12.02 13.05
N TRP A 838 14.74 12.76 11.94
CA TRP A 838 15.46 14.02 11.80
C TRP A 838 14.92 15.11 12.73
N ALA A 839 13.59 15.20 12.88
CA ALA A 839 12.95 16.16 13.79
C ALA A 839 13.28 15.91 15.26
N ASN A 840 13.57 14.66 15.64
CA ASN A 840 13.93 14.28 17.01
C ASN A 840 15.45 14.19 17.23
N CYS A 841 16.27 14.54 16.25
CA CYS A 841 17.73 14.53 16.34
C CYS A 841 18.25 15.96 16.41
N GLU A 842 18.59 16.45 17.61
CA GLU A 842 19.06 17.83 17.82
C GLU A 842 20.35 18.12 17.05
N GLU A 843 21.24 17.13 16.93
CA GLU A 843 22.53 17.23 16.24
C GLU A 843 22.41 17.13 14.71
N PHE A 844 21.21 16.96 14.17
CA PHE A 844 21.02 16.81 12.73
C PHE A 844 21.43 18.09 12.00
N SER A 845 22.43 17.95 11.13
CA SER A 845 23.16 19.08 10.50
C SER A 845 22.29 20.23 9.96
N PRO A 846 21.13 19.98 9.29
CA PRO A 846 20.21 21.04 8.90
C PRO A 846 19.75 21.98 10.02
N TRP A 847 19.73 21.56 11.28
CA TRP A 847 19.30 22.40 12.42
C TRP A 847 20.36 23.41 12.89
N ASN A 848 21.61 23.26 12.46
CA ASN A 848 22.72 24.16 12.81
C ASN A 848 22.68 25.51 12.07
N GLN A 849 21.74 25.70 11.15
CA GLN A 849 21.60 26.95 10.41
C GLN A 849 21.05 28.06 11.33
N ALA A 850 21.56 29.28 11.18
CA ALA A 850 21.21 30.41 12.05
C ALA A 850 19.75 30.86 11.92
N THR A 851 19.18 30.79 10.71
CA THR A 851 17.81 31.24 10.43
C THR A 851 16.86 30.07 10.20
N ILE A 852 15.58 30.25 10.52
CA ILE A 852 14.52 29.26 10.24
C ILE A 852 14.49 28.91 8.74
N GLU A 853 14.60 29.93 7.88
CA GLU A 853 14.68 29.73 6.43
C GLU A 853 15.89 28.87 6.03
N GLY A 854 17.07 29.16 6.60
CA GLY A 854 18.29 28.37 6.37
C GLY A 854 18.10 26.91 6.78
N LYS A 855 17.46 26.65 7.93
CA LYS A 855 17.12 25.31 8.40
C LYS A 855 16.22 24.58 7.40
N PHE A 856 15.13 25.21 6.95
CA PHE A 856 14.22 24.61 5.97
C PHE A 856 14.87 24.37 4.61
N ARG A 857 15.66 25.31 4.09
CA ARG A 857 16.41 25.14 2.84
C ARG A 857 17.39 23.97 2.93
N SER A 858 18.14 23.87 4.03
CA SER A 858 19.09 22.77 4.26
C SER A 858 18.37 21.43 4.42
N LEU A 859 17.27 21.38 5.18
CA LEU A 859 16.45 20.17 5.33
C LEU A 859 15.91 19.71 3.99
N ARG A 860 15.33 20.62 3.20
CA ARG A 860 14.78 20.30 1.87
C ARG A 860 15.86 19.79 0.93
N ARG A 861 17.06 20.37 0.96
CA ARG A 861 18.20 19.86 0.18
C ARG A 861 18.55 18.43 0.56
N VAL A 862 18.76 18.15 1.85
CA VAL A 862 19.09 16.80 2.35
C VAL A 862 17.98 15.80 2.02
N ALA A 863 16.71 16.19 2.19
CA ALA A 863 15.57 15.32 1.89
C ALA A 863 15.46 14.96 0.40
N ASN A 864 15.71 15.92 -0.51
CA ASN A 864 15.71 15.63 -1.95
C ASN A 864 16.91 14.77 -2.36
N GLU A 865 18.11 15.03 -1.82
CA GLU A 865 19.28 14.17 -2.05
C GLU A 865 19.02 12.73 -1.57
N TYR A 866 18.39 12.59 -0.41
CA TYR A 866 17.98 11.31 0.15
C TYR A 866 16.95 10.59 -0.73
N TRP A 867 15.91 11.30 -1.18
CA TRP A 867 14.90 10.77 -2.09
C TRP A 867 15.51 10.21 -3.37
N HIS A 868 16.42 10.97 -4.01
CA HIS A 868 17.10 10.52 -5.23
C HIS A 868 18.07 9.35 -5.00
N ASP A 869 18.68 9.24 -3.82
CA ASP A 869 19.45 8.05 -3.45
C ASP A 869 18.54 6.82 -3.35
N MET A 870 17.36 6.98 -2.73
CA MET A 870 16.39 5.89 -2.60
C MET A 870 15.87 5.40 -3.95
N GLU A 871 15.51 6.28 -4.88
CA GLU A 871 15.07 5.93 -6.25
C GLU A 871 16.11 5.08 -7.01
N ARG A 872 17.39 5.16 -6.62
CA ARG A 872 18.50 4.45 -7.27
C ARG A 872 18.80 3.07 -6.67
N ARG A 873 18.18 2.71 -5.53
CA ARG A 873 18.42 1.42 -4.85
C ARG A 873 17.80 0.27 -5.64
N LYS A 874 18.61 -0.70 -6.08
CA LYS A 874 18.13 -1.85 -6.90
C LYS A 874 18.37 -3.20 -6.28
N TYR A 875 19.52 -3.40 -5.64
CA TYR A 875 19.95 -4.69 -5.12
C TYR A 875 20.46 -4.57 -3.69
N TRP A 876 20.38 -5.65 -2.93
CA TRP A 876 20.94 -5.75 -1.58
C TRP A 876 22.41 -5.27 -1.49
N SER A 877 23.22 -5.59 -2.50
CA SER A 877 24.62 -5.16 -2.60
C SER A 877 24.82 -3.66 -2.80
N THR A 878 23.79 -2.95 -3.29
CA THR A 878 23.81 -1.49 -3.53
C THR A 878 23.24 -0.68 -2.35
N LEU A 879 22.73 -1.35 -1.32
CA LEU A 879 22.26 -0.70 -0.09
C LEU A 879 23.49 -0.34 0.76
N HIS A 880 23.73 0.95 0.98
CA HIS A 880 24.86 1.45 1.75
C HIS A 880 24.37 2.27 2.93
N ASP A 881 24.99 2.08 4.09
CA ASP A 881 24.68 2.85 5.28
C ASP A 881 25.25 4.27 5.12
N ARG A 882 24.47 5.25 5.55
CA ARG A 882 24.85 6.67 5.52
C ARG A 882 24.44 7.33 6.83
N SER A 883 25.38 7.39 7.77
CA SER A 883 25.18 7.94 9.11
C SER A 883 24.74 9.41 9.09
N SER A 884 25.24 10.21 8.14
CA SER A 884 24.86 11.62 7.99
C SER A 884 23.37 11.84 7.69
N TRP A 885 22.70 10.84 7.12
CA TRP A 885 21.26 10.84 6.84
C TRP A 885 20.49 9.93 7.79
N MET A 886 21.17 9.38 8.81
CA MET A 886 20.63 8.41 9.75
C MET A 886 20.02 7.20 9.04
N CYS A 887 20.64 6.76 7.94
CA CYS A 887 20.09 5.74 7.05
C CYS A 887 20.90 4.44 7.11
N GLU A 888 20.23 3.34 7.46
CA GLU A 888 20.79 1.99 7.48
C GLU A 888 19.83 1.06 6.72
N PRO A 889 19.80 1.11 5.37
CA PRO A 889 18.75 0.47 4.58
C PRO A 889 18.79 -1.07 4.65
N ARG A 890 19.96 -1.68 4.93
CA ARG A 890 20.06 -3.12 5.17
C ARG A 890 19.42 -3.51 6.51
N LYS A 891 19.66 -2.72 7.56
CA LYS A 891 19.02 -2.93 8.87
C LYS A 891 17.52 -2.74 8.80
N ASP A 892 17.04 -1.72 8.08
CA ASP A 892 15.60 -1.51 7.86
C ASP A 892 14.95 -2.73 7.17
N LEU A 893 15.56 -3.22 6.10
CA LEU A 893 15.01 -4.38 5.39
C LEU A 893 15.11 -5.68 6.21
N ALA A 894 16.18 -5.84 7.01
CA ALA A 894 16.29 -6.94 7.97
C ALA A 894 15.20 -6.85 9.04
N ALA A 895 14.97 -5.68 9.61
CA ALA A 895 13.91 -5.44 10.60
C ALA A 895 12.52 -5.69 10.01
N PHE A 896 12.26 -5.19 8.81
CA PHE A 896 11.01 -5.45 8.09
C PHE A 896 10.80 -6.95 7.87
N THR A 897 11.84 -7.67 7.43
CA THR A 897 11.79 -9.13 7.20
C THR A 897 11.55 -9.88 8.50
N ALA A 898 12.22 -9.49 9.60
CA ALA A 898 11.99 -10.06 10.93
C ALA A 898 10.52 -9.88 11.36
N GLY A 899 9.95 -8.69 11.16
CA GLY A 899 8.55 -8.43 11.44
C GLY A 899 7.60 -9.29 10.61
N ILE A 900 7.91 -9.54 9.35
CA ILE A 900 7.13 -10.46 8.49
C ILE A 900 7.22 -11.91 8.99
N ILE A 901 8.41 -12.37 9.39
CA ILE A 901 8.60 -13.71 9.98
C ILE A 901 7.77 -13.84 11.27
N VAL A 902 7.82 -12.85 12.16
CA VAL A 902 7.02 -12.82 13.41
C VAL A 902 5.52 -12.90 13.11
N GLN A 903 5.04 -12.16 12.10
CA GLN A 903 3.62 -12.19 11.73
C GLN A 903 3.18 -13.55 11.19
N ALA A 904 4.00 -14.15 10.32
CA ALA A 904 3.73 -15.47 9.74
C ALA A 904 3.78 -16.57 10.80
N ALA A 905 4.87 -16.61 11.60
CA ALA A 905 5.03 -17.52 12.74
C ALA A 905 3.85 -17.44 13.70
N GLY A 906 3.36 -16.22 13.96
CA GLY A 906 2.20 -16.01 14.83
C GLY A 906 0.89 -16.65 14.39
N ARG A 907 0.76 -17.03 13.11
CA ARG A 907 -0.39 -17.82 12.63
C ARG A 907 -0.24 -19.29 12.99
N LEU A 908 1.00 -19.78 13.10
CA LEU A 908 1.32 -21.17 13.41
C LEU A 908 1.48 -21.42 14.93
N LEU A 909 1.68 -20.37 15.72
CA LEU A 909 1.85 -20.44 17.19
C LEU A 909 0.53 -20.43 17.99
N ARG A 910 -0.62 -20.34 17.33
CA ARG A 910 -1.92 -20.18 18.01
C ARG A 910 -2.25 -21.43 18.83
N GLY A 911 -2.61 -21.20 20.10
CA GLY A 911 -2.75 -22.28 21.09
C GLY A 911 -1.45 -22.63 21.81
N GLY A 912 -0.35 -21.90 21.57
CA GLY A 912 0.95 -22.15 22.18
C GLY A 912 1.52 -23.49 21.72
N VAL A 913 1.66 -23.65 20.40
CA VAL A 913 2.14 -24.88 19.76
C VAL A 913 3.32 -24.57 18.81
N PRO A 914 4.34 -25.43 18.75
CA PRO A 914 5.53 -25.22 17.91
C PRO A 914 5.22 -25.44 16.42
N PHE A 915 6.14 -25.03 15.55
CA PHE A 915 6.03 -25.21 14.10
C PHE A 915 7.41 -25.31 13.44
N HIS A 916 7.44 -25.76 12.18
CA HIS A 916 8.66 -25.77 11.36
C HIS A 916 8.63 -24.64 10.31
N ALA A 917 9.73 -23.90 10.15
CA ALA A 917 9.89 -22.84 9.16
C ALA A 917 11.06 -23.11 8.21
N PHE A 918 10.80 -22.99 6.92
CA PHE A 918 11.77 -23.24 5.85
C PHE A 918 11.99 -22.01 5.00
N PHE A 919 13.26 -21.66 4.73
CA PHE A 919 13.63 -20.58 3.83
C PHE A 919 14.25 -21.15 2.56
N CYS A 920 13.63 -20.95 1.40
CA CYS A 920 13.99 -21.72 0.19
C CYS A 920 14.78 -20.95 -0.86
N ASP A 921 14.59 -19.62 -0.95
CA ASP A 921 15.26 -18.80 -1.96
C ASP A 921 16.78 -18.77 -1.70
N ALA A 922 17.58 -19.10 -2.70
CA ALA A 922 19.04 -19.00 -2.64
C ALA A 922 19.53 -17.59 -2.26
N ALA A 923 18.69 -16.56 -2.43
CA ALA A 923 19.03 -15.20 -2.08
C ALA A 923 18.98 -14.89 -0.57
N PHE A 924 18.43 -15.77 0.28
CA PHE A 924 18.43 -15.56 1.74
C PHE A 924 19.85 -15.65 2.31
N ALA A 925 20.62 -16.68 1.93
CA ALA A 925 22.01 -16.90 2.31
C ALA A 925 22.81 -17.46 1.09
N PRO A 926 23.30 -16.56 0.20
CA PRO A 926 23.88 -16.95 -1.08
C PRO A 926 25.07 -17.90 -1.01
N ASN A 927 25.96 -17.74 -0.02
CA ASN A 927 27.17 -18.56 0.07
C ASN A 927 26.83 -19.97 0.57
N ALA A 928 26.00 -20.09 1.60
CA ALA A 928 25.49 -21.37 2.08
C ALA A 928 24.69 -22.11 1.00
N ALA A 929 23.84 -21.41 0.23
CA ALA A 929 23.08 -22.01 -0.86
C ALA A 929 23.99 -22.59 -1.95
N LYS A 930 25.01 -21.82 -2.35
CA LYS A 930 25.98 -22.25 -3.35
C LYS A 930 26.72 -23.52 -2.89
N TRP A 931 27.27 -23.50 -1.68
CA TRP A 931 28.02 -24.62 -1.12
C TRP A 931 27.16 -25.89 -1.00
N TYR A 932 25.93 -25.77 -0.49
CA TYR A 932 25.03 -26.93 -0.33
C TYR A 932 24.63 -27.54 -1.68
N CYS A 933 24.22 -26.72 -2.64
CA CYS A 933 23.76 -27.20 -3.95
C CYS A 933 24.90 -27.77 -4.82
N GLU A 934 26.11 -27.19 -4.73
CA GLU A 934 27.30 -27.67 -5.44
C GLU A 934 27.92 -28.93 -4.81
N GLY A 935 27.45 -29.34 -3.62
CA GLY A 935 27.88 -30.56 -2.95
C GLY A 935 29.17 -30.39 -2.17
N GLY A 936 29.34 -29.26 -1.48
CA GLY A 936 30.46 -29.04 -0.58
C GLY A 936 30.60 -30.13 0.48
N GLU A 937 31.85 -30.42 0.86
CA GLU A 937 32.21 -31.39 1.89
C GLU A 937 32.76 -30.64 3.13
N GLY A 938 32.27 -30.97 4.32
CA GLY A 938 32.62 -30.29 5.59
C GLY A 938 31.40 -29.74 6.33
N ASP A 939 31.63 -29.01 7.44
CA ASP A 939 30.55 -28.50 8.30
C ASP A 939 30.11 -27.06 7.95
N HIS A 940 30.83 -26.36 7.05
CA HIS A 940 30.55 -24.97 6.66
C HIS A 940 31.22 -24.55 5.33
N PRO A 941 30.76 -23.47 4.65
CA PRO A 941 31.43 -22.92 3.47
C PRO A 941 32.68 -22.12 3.84
N ASP A 942 33.69 -22.11 2.95
CA ASP A 942 34.94 -21.36 3.14
C ASP A 942 34.72 -19.86 3.36
N GLU A 943 33.69 -19.29 2.71
CA GLU A 943 33.25 -17.91 2.89
C GLU A 943 31.85 -17.89 3.53
N PRO A 944 31.75 -17.69 4.86
CA PRO A 944 30.46 -17.62 5.53
C PRO A 944 29.63 -16.41 5.07
N ASP A 945 28.31 -16.57 5.14
CA ASP A 945 27.37 -15.46 4.92
C ASP A 945 27.51 -14.40 6.02
N ALA A 946 27.26 -13.14 5.66
CA ALA A 946 27.40 -11.98 6.54
C ALA A 946 26.27 -10.97 6.27
N PRO A 947 25.94 -10.05 7.19
CA PRO A 947 24.90 -9.05 6.98
C PRO A 947 25.07 -8.20 5.69
N VAL A 948 26.30 -8.07 5.18
CA VAL A 948 26.59 -7.34 3.94
C VAL A 948 26.17 -8.07 2.66
N ASN A 949 26.06 -9.41 2.67
CA ASN A 949 25.72 -10.22 1.49
C ASN A 949 24.46 -11.08 1.66
N SER A 950 24.03 -11.34 2.90
CA SER A 950 22.93 -12.23 3.27
C SER A 950 21.89 -11.51 4.10
N LEU A 951 20.63 -11.55 3.64
CA LEU A 951 19.50 -10.98 4.38
C LEU A 951 19.22 -11.80 5.64
N LEU A 952 19.36 -13.13 5.55
CA LEU A 952 19.15 -14.01 6.69
C LEU A 952 20.17 -13.73 7.81
N ALA A 953 21.45 -13.59 7.45
CA ALA A 953 22.49 -13.20 8.39
C ALA A 953 22.20 -11.82 9.01
N ALA A 954 21.72 -10.85 8.22
CA ALA A 954 21.34 -9.54 8.72
C ALA A 954 20.16 -9.57 9.71
N VAL A 955 19.16 -10.44 9.48
CA VAL A 955 18.02 -10.62 10.40
C VAL A 955 18.50 -11.20 11.74
N ILE A 956 19.34 -12.24 11.71
CA ILE A 956 19.88 -12.88 12.91
C ILE A 956 20.75 -11.89 13.70
N ASP A 957 21.68 -11.18 13.04
CA ASP A 957 22.56 -10.21 13.68
C ASP A 957 21.76 -9.06 14.33
N LEU A 958 20.75 -8.54 13.61
CA LEU A 958 19.87 -7.48 14.11
C LEU A 958 19.12 -7.91 15.38
N LEU A 959 18.46 -9.08 15.37
CA LEU A 959 17.68 -9.53 16.53
C LEU A 959 18.57 -9.80 17.74
N ARG A 960 19.77 -10.36 17.54
CA ARG A 960 20.75 -10.56 18.62
C ARG A 960 21.23 -9.25 19.21
N GLU A 961 21.56 -8.27 18.37
CA GLU A 961 21.96 -6.93 18.81
C GLU A 961 20.85 -6.26 19.63
N GLN A 962 19.61 -6.34 19.16
CA GLN A 962 18.44 -5.76 19.83
C GLN A 962 18.18 -6.44 21.19
N VAL A 963 18.15 -7.77 21.25
CA VAL A 963 17.93 -8.55 22.48
C VAL A 963 19.03 -8.31 23.52
N ALA A 964 20.28 -8.12 23.07
CA ALA A 964 21.40 -7.87 23.98
C ALA A 964 21.37 -6.46 24.59
N ASN A 965 20.85 -5.46 23.87
CA ASN A 965 20.98 -4.05 24.23
C ASN A 965 19.67 -3.39 24.70
N ASP A 966 18.50 -3.98 24.45
CA ASP A 966 17.21 -3.40 24.81
C ASP A 966 16.31 -4.39 25.56
N THR A 967 15.89 -4.03 26.78
CA THR A 967 15.03 -4.85 27.63
C THR A 967 13.66 -5.13 27.02
N VAL A 968 13.11 -4.20 26.24
CA VAL A 968 11.85 -4.39 25.51
C VAL A 968 12.04 -5.44 24.42
N ALA A 969 13.11 -5.31 23.62
CA ALA A 969 13.42 -6.26 22.57
C ALA A 969 13.70 -7.65 23.15
N LYS A 970 14.42 -7.73 24.27
CA LYS A 970 14.66 -8.98 25.00
C LYS A 970 13.35 -9.70 25.34
N MET A 971 12.43 -9.00 26.01
CA MET A 971 11.15 -9.59 26.42
C MET A 971 10.27 -10.04 25.25
N LEU A 972 10.41 -9.43 24.06
CA LEU A 972 9.60 -9.74 22.89
C LEU A 972 10.26 -10.75 21.93
N TYR A 973 11.58 -10.82 21.87
CA TYR A 973 12.27 -11.55 20.80
C TYR A 973 13.29 -12.56 21.27
N GLU A 974 13.64 -12.63 22.55
CA GLU A 974 14.67 -13.56 23.03
C GLU A 974 14.38 -15.02 22.61
N PRO A 975 13.16 -15.59 22.77
CA PRO A 975 12.89 -16.96 22.32
C PRO A 975 13.09 -17.13 20.81
N LEU A 976 12.63 -16.15 20.01
CA LEU A 976 12.77 -16.21 18.56
C LEU A 976 14.22 -16.03 18.12
N ALA A 977 14.97 -15.13 18.77
CA ALA A 977 16.37 -14.88 18.49
C ALA A 977 17.21 -16.13 18.81
N ASN A 978 16.90 -16.82 19.91
CA ASN A 978 17.54 -18.09 20.27
C ASN A 978 17.20 -19.19 19.25
N ALA A 979 15.92 -19.38 18.91
CA ALA A 979 15.51 -20.36 17.91
C ALA A 979 16.12 -20.09 16.51
N LEU A 980 16.34 -18.81 16.17
CA LEU A 980 17.02 -18.41 14.94
C LEU A 980 18.55 -18.54 15.01
N CYS A 981 19.16 -18.74 16.19
CA CYS A 981 20.60 -19.01 16.32
C CYS A 981 20.92 -20.49 16.07
N ASP A 982 20.00 -21.40 16.38
CA ASP A 982 20.15 -22.85 16.15
C ASP A 982 19.76 -23.26 14.72
N PHE A 983 19.95 -22.33 13.78
CA PHE A 983 19.53 -22.45 12.39
C PHE A 983 20.35 -23.52 11.66
N ARG A 984 19.68 -24.44 10.97
CA ARG A 984 20.34 -25.51 10.20
C ARG A 984 20.16 -25.32 8.70
N VAL A 985 21.11 -25.78 7.90
CA VAL A 985 21.03 -25.77 6.43
C VAL A 985 20.85 -27.19 5.91
N GLY A 986 19.84 -27.40 5.06
CA GLY A 986 19.51 -28.69 4.47
C GLY A 986 18.52 -29.51 5.30
N THR A 987 18.39 -30.79 4.96
CA THR A 987 17.61 -31.78 5.71
C THR A 987 18.29 -33.15 5.68
N GLY A 988 18.02 -34.00 6.67
CA GLY A 988 18.50 -35.39 6.71
C GLY A 988 20.02 -35.51 6.85
N SER A 989 20.66 -36.36 6.05
CA SER A 989 22.09 -36.71 6.17
C SER A 989 23.08 -35.64 5.66
N ARG A 990 22.59 -34.51 5.13
CA ARG A 990 23.41 -33.38 4.63
C ARG A 990 23.18 -32.09 5.43
N GLU A 991 22.65 -32.21 6.64
CA GLU A 991 22.37 -31.09 7.51
C GLU A 991 23.63 -30.56 8.20
N PHE A 992 23.81 -29.24 8.25
CA PHE A 992 24.92 -28.58 8.94
C PHE A 992 24.46 -27.26 9.61
N PRO A 993 25.13 -26.75 10.66
CA PRO A 993 24.75 -25.51 11.32
C PRO A 993 24.90 -24.30 10.38
N PHE A 994 24.17 -23.22 10.62
CA PHE A 994 24.35 -21.93 9.94
C PHE A 994 25.03 -20.93 10.88
N GLU A 995 26.35 -20.81 10.79
CA GLU A 995 27.18 -19.82 11.48
C GLU A 995 27.52 -18.61 10.58
N PRO A 996 26.71 -17.54 10.57
CA PRO A 996 27.03 -16.31 9.86
C PRO A 996 28.13 -15.50 10.57
N LEU A 997 28.90 -14.71 9.81
CA LEU A 997 29.78 -13.69 10.38
C LEU A 997 28.94 -12.57 11.00
N THR A 998 28.99 -12.45 12.31
CA THR A 998 28.22 -11.46 13.11
C THR A 998 28.98 -10.14 13.26
N HIS A 999 28.24 -9.05 13.51
CA HIS A 999 28.65 -7.65 13.64
C HIS A 999 28.81 -6.81 12.36
N TRP A 1000 27.91 -5.83 12.19
CA TRP A 1000 27.96 -4.77 11.18
C TRP A 1000 29.32 -4.03 11.09
N HIS A 1001 29.93 -3.65 12.22
CA HIS A 1001 31.10 -2.76 12.24
C HIS A 1001 32.48 -3.42 11.98
N LYS A 1002 32.62 -4.74 12.19
CA LYS A 1002 33.91 -5.43 12.02
C LYS A 1002 34.28 -5.68 10.55
N LEU A 1003 33.28 -5.62 9.64
CA LEU A 1003 33.43 -6.01 8.24
C LEU A 1003 33.64 -4.81 7.30
N GLU A 1004 33.09 -3.64 7.61
CA GLU A 1004 33.28 -2.43 6.78
C GLU A 1004 34.70 -1.85 6.87
N ARG A 1005 35.45 -2.10 7.95
CA ARG A 1005 36.86 -1.66 8.08
C ARG A 1005 37.86 -2.54 7.31
N LYS A 1006 37.41 -3.63 6.68
CA LYS A 1006 38.27 -4.60 5.94
C LYS A 1006 38.11 -4.53 4.41
N LYS A 1007 37.28 -3.64 3.87
CA LYS A 1007 37.17 -3.34 2.43
C LYS A 1007 37.48 -1.86 2.20
#